data_AF-A0A5M3Z6C5-F1
#
_entry.id   AF-A0A5M3Z6C5-F1
#
_cell.length_a   1.000
_cell.length_b   1.000
_cell.length_c   1.000
_cell.angle_alpha   90.00
_cell.angle_beta   90.00
_cell.angle_gamma   90.00
#
_symmetry.space_group_name_H-M   'P 1'
#
loop_
_entity.id
_entity.type
_entity.pdbx_description
1 polymer ?
#
loop_
_entity_poly.entity_id
_entity_poly.type
_entity_poly.pdbx_seq_one_letter_code
_entity_poly.pdbx_strand_id
1 'polypeptide(L)'
;MATWAYPPLPAEHLDREADSALDIQLRLSSLASPRGSGNTRLCLSSSPTAPELVLHQLVSVRNLVNQSLDIVDVSAWTGDPLNANFIFSQLHLLHETISEARQLLKGENDNTRGKWWDTSAEEEMFDPPLPPYLSFQLVIADSALVLYLRTLESATPTHTPTAFATDISLTGFNLRDRLFGTRHRAHDEAGDVFTWKGEEVKVKEKVRVESQDPSLMAVMAKLTALQHEVMKWMSALNVALHFLHHPHAVNCRLSAIEGVEDAVNFASIKSKQALLSRSSARFRLPVVSDQSATAPPRSCYARSPTMRNEESDEEFAPFIAFEARASSEPADKHADRKDAIYDVIDKINENEVEIAELMDELNLLDDYHGAINFDGPDYDDAVSQTIGQRDHQMLEARVRMARQRFGDVLPDGYLNATETELYTQLYGEPIIRHEEPEGVLNIEETESDTLLREDGKGGWEEVEYERFESDAEVPLVYDMEVGPLEDESAAMQRTREVAEQLGGEVMLEQFEDEANPDSTPRLHPLTVEGKFSTDPSTVFLPKDTVTGPISVILSDYSNKHIADVAHRVFGGTRVPYSTTTPPPRAQMPQLPIPLEASQRHMSEMEANAYIATLYPGMYASVLSVLTEVRKRLGSDWIRQLLTQEGGPHVLDASAGGAGVLAWRDVLRAEWELMVPDHPQLSPYPVGRSTVVTGSETLRLRASLMLENTSFLPRLPDYVHIREKPTLDDQRAPPKRKQYDVIIAPHSLLGIEEEYMRKEHVENLWNLLNPNGGVLILLEKGHQKGFEAIAGARDMLLKRHISSPGSVQYEDFLQSPGGGKYVNKEAGMIIAPCTNHEKCPMFNVAGHSKGRKDYCHFEQRYIRPPFLQRILGIKDRNHEDVKFSYVAAQRGVDRREKDGIVQGSAATDAAFVGYEHLHDSPAEQSEATEEPTSTTAEGSERPSAEGAEQFHALTLPRIVYPPMKRRGHVIFDLCTSAGKIERWTVPRSYSRRAFKDARKAQWGDLWALGAKTRIPRSLKLGDKHGEGKKERLARRAVERAEMNETEEMQLEEAGSAWPDLPVPQRKKGQNIPSWKKHADKKKLRQATKKHAAAQLAHDDSLA
;
A
#
# COMPACT_ATOMS: atom_id res chain seq x y z
N MET A 1 -26.71 13.65 -6.32
CA MET A 1 -26.71 12.27 -6.86
C MET A 1 -26.25 12.17 -8.31
N ALA A 2 -26.20 13.26 -9.09
CA ALA A 2 -25.65 13.27 -10.46
C ALA A 2 -24.14 13.15 -10.59
N THR A 3 -23.40 13.29 -9.49
CA THR A 3 -21.94 13.20 -9.44
C THR A 3 -21.40 11.77 -9.39
N TRP A 4 -22.26 10.74 -9.37
CA TRP A 4 -21.84 9.35 -9.16
C TRP A 4 -21.75 8.51 -10.45
N ALA A 5 -22.06 9.07 -11.63
CA ALA A 5 -22.16 8.28 -12.88
C ALA A 5 -21.20 8.72 -14.02
N TYR A 6 -20.54 9.87 -13.93
CA TYR A 6 -19.56 10.30 -14.95
C TYR A 6 -18.26 10.81 -14.33
N PRO A 7 -17.10 10.57 -14.98
CA PRO A 7 -15.89 11.33 -14.66
C PRO A 7 -16.15 12.82 -14.90
N PRO A 8 -15.54 13.73 -14.12
CA PRO A 8 -15.61 15.15 -14.42
C PRO A 8 -15.09 15.39 -15.83
N LEU A 9 -15.85 16.14 -16.64
CA LEU A 9 -15.44 16.55 -17.97
C LEU A 9 -14.09 17.31 -17.90
N PRO A 10 -13.24 17.22 -18.94
CA PRO A 10 -12.00 18.00 -19.02
C PRO A 10 -12.28 19.50 -18.86
N ALA A 11 -11.37 20.25 -18.23
CA ALA A 11 -11.52 21.68 -17.93
C ALA A 11 -11.91 22.52 -19.17
N GLU A 12 -11.37 22.18 -20.35
CA GLU A 12 -11.66 22.86 -21.61
C GLU A 12 -13.11 22.69 -22.09
N HIS A 13 -13.80 21.64 -21.65
CA HIS A 13 -15.22 21.40 -21.94
C HIS A 13 -16.13 22.15 -20.96
N LEU A 14 -15.70 22.32 -19.70
CA LEU A 14 -16.42 23.11 -18.71
C LEU A 14 -16.37 24.61 -19.01
N ASP A 15 -15.26 25.12 -19.54
CA ASP A 15 -15.18 26.52 -20.00
C ASP A 15 -16.13 26.79 -21.18
N ARG A 16 -16.29 25.82 -22.10
CA ARG A 16 -17.30 25.89 -23.18
C ARG A 16 -18.74 25.76 -22.69
N GLU A 17 -18.97 25.05 -21.58
CA GLU A 17 -20.30 24.88 -20.99
C GLU A 17 -20.68 26.02 -20.02
N ALA A 18 -19.70 26.67 -19.37
CA ALA A 18 -19.92 27.83 -18.49
C ALA A 18 -20.29 29.10 -19.27
N ASP A 19 -19.74 29.28 -20.48
CA ASP A 19 -20.23 30.27 -21.45
C ASP A 19 -21.63 29.94 -22.00
N SER A 20 -22.17 28.74 -21.69
CA SER A 20 -23.50 28.27 -22.06
C SER A 20 -24.47 28.19 -20.87
N ALA A 21 -24.43 29.19 -19.98
CA ALA A 21 -25.54 29.44 -19.05
C ALA A 21 -26.87 29.36 -19.81
N LEU A 22 -27.77 28.45 -19.39
CA LEU A 22 -29.03 28.02 -20.01
C LEU A 22 -29.52 28.97 -21.14
N ASP A 23 -28.93 28.84 -22.33
CA ASP A 23 -29.14 29.74 -23.48
C ASP A 23 -30.26 29.18 -24.35
N ILE A 24 -31.48 29.65 -24.12
CA ILE A 24 -32.66 29.16 -24.81
C ILE A 24 -32.92 30.05 -26.02
N GLN A 25 -32.74 29.49 -27.21
CA GLN A 25 -33.10 30.15 -28.46
C GLN A 25 -34.50 29.73 -28.91
N LEU A 26 -35.48 30.61 -28.68
CA LEU A 26 -36.86 30.39 -29.06
C LEU A 26 -37.12 30.80 -30.50
N ARG A 27 -37.63 29.85 -31.29
CA ARG A 27 -38.21 30.07 -32.63
C ARG A 27 -39.70 29.74 -32.59
N LEU A 28 -40.48 30.65 -32.05
CA LEU A 28 -41.94 30.49 -31.93
C LEU A 28 -42.62 31.41 -32.93
N SER A 29 -43.55 30.83 -33.72
CA SER A 29 -44.27 31.55 -34.78
C SER A 29 -45.20 32.64 -34.25
N SER A 30 -45.60 32.50 -32.99
CA SER A 30 -46.50 33.39 -32.26
C SER A 30 -45.80 34.53 -31.50
N LEU A 31 -44.47 34.55 -31.42
CA LEU A 31 -43.68 35.60 -30.77
C LEU A 31 -43.07 36.56 -31.79
N ALA A 32 -43.27 37.87 -31.59
CA ALA A 32 -42.67 38.89 -32.45
C ALA A 32 -41.18 39.04 -32.14
N SER A 33 -40.32 38.85 -33.15
CA SER A 33 -38.88 38.95 -32.96
C SER A 33 -38.43 40.41 -32.82
N PRO A 34 -37.53 40.75 -31.88
CA PRO A 34 -36.94 42.08 -31.82
C PRO A 34 -36.14 42.37 -33.09
N ARG A 35 -36.20 43.62 -33.57
CA ARG A 35 -35.73 44.07 -34.90
C ARG A 35 -34.38 43.47 -35.31
N GLY A 36 -34.41 42.47 -36.21
CA GLY A 36 -33.22 41.95 -36.90
C GLY A 36 -32.73 40.55 -36.51
N SER A 37 -33.21 39.93 -35.42
CA SER A 37 -32.94 38.51 -35.12
C SER A 37 -34.11 37.63 -35.54
N GLY A 38 -33.88 36.36 -35.90
CA GLY A 38 -34.94 35.39 -36.20
C GLY A 38 -35.40 34.55 -34.99
N ASN A 39 -34.78 34.77 -33.83
CA ASN A 39 -34.96 33.99 -32.60
C ASN A 39 -35.07 34.95 -31.40
N THR A 40 -35.91 34.62 -30.43
CA THR A 40 -35.92 35.26 -29.10
C THR A 40 -34.97 34.48 -28.18
N ARG A 41 -33.95 35.14 -27.65
CA ARG A 41 -32.98 34.53 -26.74
C ARG A 41 -33.44 34.75 -25.30
N LEU A 42 -33.54 33.68 -24.51
CA LEU A 42 -33.76 33.74 -23.07
C LEU A 42 -32.54 33.16 -22.37
N CYS A 43 -31.93 33.94 -21.49
CA CYS A 43 -30.88 33.50 -20.60
C CYS A 43 -31.36 33.68 -19.16
N LEU A 44 -30.96 32.79 -18.25
CA LEU A 44 -31.17 33.03 -16.83
C LEU A 44 -30.38 34.27 -16.39
N SER A 45 -30.99 35.11 -15.56
CA SER A 45 -30.36 36.33 -15.06
C SER A 45 -29.16 35.98 -14.17
N SER A 46 -28.03 36.64 -14.40
CA SER A 46 -26.83 36.53 -13.56
C SER A 46 -26.81 37.55 -12.41
N SER A 47 -27.90 38.31 -12.24
CA SER A 47 -28.02 39.31 -11.17
C SER A 47 -28.10 38.64 -9.79
N PRO A 48 -27.37 39.11 -8.76
CA PRO A 48 -27.42 38.56 -7.40
C PRO A 48 -28.78 38.76 -6.70
N THR A 49 -29.69 39.56 -7.28
CA THR A 49 -31.05 39.78 -6.77
C THR A 49 -32.11 38.94 -7.48
N ALA A 50 -31.76 38.22 -8.54
CA ALA A 50 -32.71 37.42 -9.31
C ALA A 50 -33.04 36.10 -8.58
N PRO A 51 -34.31 35.66 -8.58
CA PRO A 51 -34.69 34.39 -7.96
C PRO A 51 -34.11 33.18 -8.71
N GLU A 52 -33.70 32.14 -7.98
CA GLU A 52 -33.17 30.90 -8.57
C GLU A 52 -34.30 29.98 -9.11
N LEU A 53 -34.05 29.30 -10.23
CA LEU A 53 -34.97 28.30 -10.78
C LEU A 53 -34.87 26.99 -9.99
N VAL A 54 -35.69 26.82 -8.94
CA VAL A 54 -35.71 25.62 -8.10
C VAL A 54 -36.74 24.61 -8.58
N LEU A 55 -36.29 23.38 -8.87
CA LEU A 55 -37.18 22.25 -9.13
C LEU A 55 -37.60 21.58 -7.81
N HIS A 56 -38.76 21.98 -7.28
CA HIS A 56 -39.30 21.45 -6.02
C HIS A 56 -39.42 19.92 -6.00
N GLN A 57 -39.68 19.28 -7.15
CA GLN A 57 -39.70 17.81 -7.27
C GLN A 57 -38.38 17.17 -6.81
N LEU A 58 -37.22 17.74 -7.16
CA LEU A 58 -35.91 17.21 -6.75
C LEU A 58 -35.66 17.39 -5.25
N VAL A 59 -36.08 18.53 -4.70
CA VAL A 59 -35.96 18.81 -3.27
C VAL A 59 -36.79 17.80 -2.48
N SER A 60 -38.03 17.54 -2.90
CA SER A 60 -38.89 16.54 -2.27
C SER A 60 -38.32 15.12 -2.37
N VAL A 61 -37.79 14.73 -3.53
CA VAL A 61 -37.12 13.43 -3.70
C VAL A 61 -35.91 13.30 -2.76
N ARG A 62 -35.08 14.35 -2.66
CA ARG A 62 -33.96 14.37 -1.71
C ARG A 62 -34.43 14.20 -0.27
N ASN A 63 -35.49 14.90 0.13
CA ASN A 63 -36.04 14.82 1.48
C ASN A 63 -36.58 13.42 1.79
N LEU A 64 -37.31 12.79 0.86
CA LEU A 64 -37.82 11.42 1.03
C LEU A 64 -36.70 10.38 1.11
N VAL A 65 -35.61 10.57 0.37
CA VAL A 65 -34.42 9.71 0.50
C VAL A 65 -33.77 9.87 1.86
N ASN A 66 -33.62 11.10 2.36
CA ASN A 66 -33.09 11.33 3.70
C ASN A 66 -33.99 10.73 4.79
N GLN A 67 -35.31 10.88 4.67
CA GLN A 67 -36.27 10.22 5.57
C GLN A 67 -36.16 8.69 5.51
N SER A 68 -35.90 8.13 4.34
CA SER A 68 -35.66 6.69 4.18
C SER A 68 -34.39 6.25 4.96
N LEU A 69 -33.36 7.09 4.99
CA LEU A 69 -32.17 6.84 5.82
C LEU A 69 -32.49 6.97 7.31
N ASP A 70 -33.31 7.95 7.71
CA ASP A 70 -33.74 8.11 9.10
C ASP A 70 -34.55 6.90 9.60
N ILE A 71 -35.41 6.31 8.75
CA ILE A 71 -36.17 5.09 9.08
C ILE A 71 -35.23 3.90 9.29
N VAL A 72 -34.20 3.77 8.45
CA VAL A 72 -33.14 2.75 8.61
C VAL A 72 -32.38 2.99 9.92
N ASP A 73 -32.09 4.24 10.26
CA ASP A 73 -31.41 4.58 11.51
C ASP A 73 -32.28 4.28 12.74
N VAL A 74 -33.57 4.62 12.72
CA VAL A 74 -34.52 4.32 13.81
C VAL A 74 -34.65 2.81 14.03
N SER A 75 -34.85 2.06 12.93
CA SER A 75 -35.01 0.60 12.99
C SER A 75 -33.77 -0.13 13.51
N ALA A 76 -32.59 0.48 13.35
CA ALA A 76 -31.33 -0.13 13.74
C ALA A 76 -30.67 0.49 14.99
N TRP A 77 -31.22 1.56 15.58
CA TRP A 77 -30.63 2.23 16.76
C TRP A 77 -31.58 2.52 17.93
N THR A 78 -32.85 2.81 17.66
CA THR A 78 -33.76 3.35 18.70
C THR A 78 -34.94 2.43 18.99
N GLY A 79 -35.32 1.56 18.05
CA GLY A 79 -36.36 0.55 18.25
C GLY A 79 -35.85 -0.80 18.73
N ASP A 80 -36.77 -1.74 18.96
CA ASP A 80 -36.44 -3.13 19.31
C ASP A 80 -36.22 -3.96 18.03
N PRO A 81 -34.96 -4.26 17.67
CA PRO A 81 -34.66 -4.97 16.43
C PRO A 81 -35.08 -6.45 16.46
N LEU A 82 -35.40 -6.99 17.65
CA LEU A 82 -35.86 -8.37 17.81
C LEU A 82 -37.38 -8.50 17.69
N ASN A 83 -38.10 -7.38 17.67
CA ASN A 83 -39.55 -7.37 17.50
C ASN A 83 -39.94 -7.36 16.02
N ALA A 84 -40.43 -8.51 15.54
CA ALA A 84 -40.82 -8.69 14.14
C ALA A 84 -41.94 -7.74 13.68
N ASN A 85 -42.89 -7.36 14.55
CA ASN A 85 -43.94 -6.39 14.20
C ASN A 85 -43.37 -4.98 14.03
N PHE A 86 -42.40 -4.60 14.88
CA PHE A 86 -41.71 -3.33 14.76
C PHE A 86 -40.90 -3.28 13.45
N ILE A 87 -40.07 -4.29 13.18
CA ILE A 87 -39.29 -4.36 11.93
C ILE A 87 -40.20 -4.37 10.69
N PHE A 88 -41.32 -5.10 10.73
CA PHE A 88 -42.30 -5.07 9.64
C PHE A 88 -42.87 -3.66 9.41
N SER A 89 -43.23 -2.94 10.48
CA SER A 89 -43.72 -1.56 10.38
C SER A 89 -42.69 -0.60 9.78
N GLN A 90 -41.41 -0.75 10.16
CA GLN A 90 -40.32 0.08 9.63
C GLN A 90 -40.02 -0.22 8.17
N LEU A 91 -40.02 -1.49 7.77
CA LEU A 91 -39.88 -1.89 6.36
C LEU A 91 -41.06 -1.40 5.52
N HIS A 92 -42.27 -1.42 6.07
CA HIS A 92 -43.45 -0.88 5.39
C HIS A 92 -43.32 0.63 5.16
N LEU A 93 -42.95 1.38 6.20
CA LEU A 93 -42.73 2.83 6.10
C LEU A 93 -41.62 3.16 5.10
N LEU A 94 -40.51 2.41 5.13
CA LEU A 94 -39.41 2.55 4.17
C LEU A 94 -39.87 2.28 2.72
N HIS A 95 -40.71 1.25 2.51
CA HIS A 95 -41.27 0.97 1.20
C HIS A 95 -42.16 2.12 0.70
N GLU A 96 -43.00 2.70 1.57
CA GLU A 96 -43.86 3.84 1.22
C GLU A 96 -43.04 5.07 0.82
N THR A 97 -42.04 5.46 1.62
CA THR A 97 -41.20 6.63 1.33
C THR A 97 -40.41 6.49 0.03
N ILE A 98 -39.84 5.30 -0.24
CA ILE A 98 -39.13 5.02 -1.50
C ILE A 98 -40.12 5.05 -2.68
N SER A 99 -41.32 4.49 -2.50
CA SER A 99 -42.34 4.48 -3.55
C SER A 99 -42.80 5.90 -3.89
N GLU A 100 -42.96 6.77 -2.90
CA GLU A 100 -43.31 8.18 -3.09
C GLU A 100 -42.20 8.93 -3.84
N ALA A 101 -40.93 8.73 -3.44
CA ALA A 101 -39.78 9.33 -4.14
C ALA A 101 -39.73 8.91 -5.62
N ARG A 102 -40.04 7.65 -5.90
CA ARG A 102 -40.13 7.11 -7.26
C ARG A 102 -41.27 7.75 -8.05
N GLN A 103 -42.45 7.91 -7.45
CA GLN A 103 -43.61 8.53 -8.09
C GLN A 103 -43.34 10.01 -8.45
N LEU A 104 -42.64 10.74 -7.59
CA LEU A 104 -42.24 12.13 -7.88
C LEU A 104 -41.31 12.24 -9.10
N LEU A 105 -40.38 11.30 -9.28
CA LEU A 105 -39.49 11.27 -10.46
C LEU A 105 -40.19 10.79 -11.73
N LYS A 106 -41.24 9.97 -11.62
CA LYS A 106 -42.10 9.63 -12.75
C LYS A 106 -42.93 10.81 -13.21
N GLY A 107 -43.44 11.62 -12.27
CA GLY A 107 -44.18 12.83 -12.58
C GLY A 107 -45.43 12.59 -13.44
N GLU A 108 -46.09 11.45 -13.32
CA GLU A 108 -47.27 11.05 -14.13
C GLU A 108 -48.57 11.81 -13.72
N ASN A 109 -48.61 12.44 -12.54
CA ASN A 109 -49.84 13.04 -11.98
C ASN A 109 -49.84 14.58 -12.04
N ASP A 110 -50.97 15.18 -12.44
CA ASP A 110 -51.16 16.65 -12.46
C ASP A 110 -50.97 17.30 -11.07
N ASN A 111 -51.27 16.56 -10.00
CA ASN A 111 -51.01 16.99 -8.62
C ASN A 111 -49.52 17.17 -8.31
N THR A 112 -48.63 16.46 -9.01
CA THR A 112 -47.17 16.55 -8.83
C THR A 112 -46.51 17.60 -9.72
N ARG A 113 -47.09 17.85 -10.90
CA ARG A 113 -46.61 18.88 -11.85
C ARG A 113 -47.09 20.28 -11.47
N GLY A 114 -48.21 20.35 -10.75
CA GLY A 114 -48.91 21.61 -10.48
C GLY A 114 -49.58 22.16 -11.73
N LYS A 115 -50.48 23.13 -11.50
CA LYS A 115 -51.16 23.84 -12.58
C LYS A 115 -50.16 24.78 -13.24
N TRP A 116 -50.03 24.70 -14.57
CA TRP A 116 -49.00 25.46 -15.30
C TRP A 116 -49.13 26.98 -15.13
N TRP A 117 -50.35 27.47 -14.88
CA TRP A 117 -50.62 28.89 -14.64
C TRP A 117 -50.21 29.36 -13.23
N ASP A 118 -49.93 28.45 -12.30
CA ASP A 118 -49.46 28.75 -10.95
C ASP A 118 -47.96 28.45 -10.78
N THR A 119 -47.39 27.53 -11.58
CA THR A 119 -45.99 27.05 -11.44
C THR A 119 -45.03 27.54 -12.53
N SER A 120 -45.41 28.55 -13.31
CA SER A 120 -44.55 29.11 -14.35
C SER A 120 -43.46 29.99 -13.74
N ALA A 121 -42.28 30.04 -14.36
CA ALA A 121 -41.18 30.87 -13.90
C ALA A 121 -41.53 32.37 -13.95
N GLU A 122 -40.98 33.14 -13.02
CA GLU A 122 -41.20 34.58 -12.88
C GLU A 122 -40.42 35.39 -13.94
N GLU A 123 -40.92 36.58 -14.28
CA GLU A 123 -40.34 37.40 -15.35
C GLU A 123 -38.91 37.87 -15.05
N GLU A 124 -38.61 38.13 -13.76
CA GLU A 124 -37.34 38.65 -13.27
C GLU A 124 -36.21 37.59 -13.20
N MET A 125 -36.55 36.31 -13.44
CA MET A 125 -35.60 35.20 -13.45
C MET A 125 -34.74 35.17 -14.73
N PHE A 126 -35.15 35.87 -15.78
CA PHE A 126 -34.50 35.87 -17.09
C PHE A 126 -33.97 37.26 -17.47
N ASP A 127 -32.88 37.30 -18.24
CA ASP A 127 -32.35 38.50 -18.88
C ASP A 127 -32.15 38.27 -20.39
N PRO A 128 -32.93 38.92 -21.27
CA PRO A 128 -34.02 39.86 -20.99
C PRO A 128 -35.24 39.17 -20.31
N PRO A 129 -36.11 39.93 -19.61
CA PRO A 129 -37.24 39.38 -18.87
C PRO A 129 -38.21 38.63 -19.78
N LEU A 130 -38.89 37.61 -19.23
CA LEU A 130 -39.85 36.81 -20.00
C LEU A 130 -40.96 37.69 -20.60
N PRO A 131 -41.34 37.46 -21.87
CA PRO A 131 -42.49 38.13 -22.46
C PRO A 131 -43.79 37.90 -21.64
N PRO A 132 -44.69 38.91 -21.52
CA PRO A 132 -45.82 38.87 -20.59
C PRO A 132 -46.86 37.76 -20.86
N TYR A 133 -46.93 37.28 -22.10
CA TYR A 133 -47.82 36.20 -22.54
C TYR A 133 -47.06 34.91 -22.90
N LEU A 134 -45.89 34.68 -22.28
CA LEU A 134 -45.13 33.44 -22.41
C LEU A 134 -45.05 32.73 -21.05
N SER A 135 -45.58 31.51 -20.97
CA SER A 135 -45.37 30.65 -19.80
C SER A 135 -44.19 29.72 -20.02
N PHE A 136 -43.33 29.64 -19.00
CA PHE A 136 -42.14 28.80 -18.92
C PHE A 136 -42.29 27.83 -17.75
N GLN A 137 -42.41 26.53 -18.04
CA GLN A 137 -42.58 25.51 -17.00
C GLN A 137 -41.57 24.37 -17.22
N LEU A 138 -40.66 24.17 -16.27
CA LEU A 138 -39.69 23.08 -16.27
C LEU A 138 -40.06 22.06 -15.20
N VAL A 139 -40.25 20.80 -15.59
CA VAL A 139 -40.65 19.71 -14.68
C VAL A 139 -39.85 18.44 -14.96
N ILE A 140 -39.90 17.49 -14.04
CA ILE A 140 -39.36 16.14 -14.22
C ILE A 140 -40.51 15.18 -14.50
N ALA A 141 -40.38 14.42 -15.59
CA ALA A 141 -41.27 13.32 -15.93
C ALA A 141 -40.44 12.15 -16.48
N ASP A 142 -40.74 10.94 -16.04
CA ASP A 142 -40.03 9.71 -16.42
C ASP A 142 -38.50 9.79 -16.30
N SER A 143 -38.00 10.47 -15.27
CA SER A 143 -36.56 10.73 -15.06
C SER A 143 -35.89 11.55 -16.17
N ALA A 144 -36.67 12.34 -16.91
CA ALA A 144 -36.21 13.31 -17.89
C ALA A 144 -36.63 14.72 -17.48
N LEU A 145 -35.83 15.72 -17.87
CA LEU A 145 -36.19 17.12 -17.76
C LEU A 145 -37.11 17.48 -18.93
N VAL A 146 -38.30 17.95 -18.62
CA VAL A 146 -39.32 18.33 -19.61
C VAL A 146 -39.63 19.81 -19.48
N LEU A 147 -39.33 20.56 -20.53
CA LEU A 147 -39.65 21.97 -20.66
C LEU A 147 -40.94 22.13 -21.48
N TYR A 148 -41.93 22.79 -20.88
CA TYR A 148 -43.14 23.25 -21.55
C TYR A 148 -43.10 24.77 -21.74
N LEU A 149 -43.27 25.20 -22.98
CA LEU A 149 -43.41 26.60 -23.36
C LEU A 149 -44.79 26.83 -23.95
N ARG A 150 -45.51 27.84 -23.46
CA ARG A 150 -46.85 28.19 -23.95
C ARG A 150 -46.93 29.66 -24.27
N THR A 151 -47.35 30.01 -25.49
CA THR A 151 -47.71 31.39 -25.81
C THR A 151 -49.21 31.59 -25.62
N LEU A 152 -49.56 32.71 -24.99
CA LEU A 152 -50.91 33.01 -24.52
C LEU A 152 -51.51 34.17 -25.33
N GLU A 153 -52.83 34.20 -25.45
CA GLU A 153 -53.59 35.33 -25.98
C GLU A 153 -54.77 35.65 -25.05
N SER A 154 -55.10 36.94 -24.88
CA SER A 154 -56.23 37.34 -24.04
C SER A 154 -57.56 36.88 -24.65
N ALA A 155 -58.43 36.31 -23.82
CA ALA A 155 -59.77 35.88 -24.21
C ALA A 155 -60.80 37.03 -24.21
N THR A 156 -60.44 38.21 -23.68
CA THR A 156 -61.31 39.38 -23.63
C THR A 156 -61.27 40.17 -24.94
N PRO A 157 -62.41 40.44 -25.62
CA PRO A 157 -62.43 41.31 -26.78
C PRO A 157 -62.22 42.76 -26.35
N THR A 158 -61.08 43.36 -26.68
CA THR A 158 -60.85 44.79 -26.50
C THR A 158 -61.81 45.61 -27.36
N HIS A 159 -62.89 46.11 -26.74
CA HIS A 159 -63.67 47.23 -27.25
C HIS A 159 -63.05 48.55 -26.76
N THR A 160 -62.21 49.16 -27.60
CA THR A 160 -61.96 50.62 -27.54
C THR A 160 -61.84 51.18 -28.96
N PRO A 161 -62.66 52.19 -29.32
CA PRO A 161 -62.65 52.80 -30.64
C PRO A 161 -61.59 53.91 -30.68
N THR A 162 -60.55 53.73 -31.49
CA THR A 162 -59.64 54.84 -31.84
C THR A 162 -60.07 55.39 -33.19
N ALA A 163 -60.78 56.53 -33.14
CA ALA A 163 -61.18 57.30 -34.30
C ALA A 163 -59.96 57.90 -35.03
N PHE A 164 -60.09 57.99 -36.36
CA PHE A 164 -59.14 58.49 -37.36
C PHE A 164 -58.04 57.51 -37.84
N ALA A 165 -58.35 56.70 -38.85
CA ALA A 165 -57.79 56.86 -40.21
C ALA A 165 -58.37 55.82 -41.19
N THR A 166 -59.32 56.30 -42.00
CA THR A 166 -59.65 55.92 -43.39
C THR A 166 -59.63 54.45 -43.79
N ASP A 167 -60.84 53.89 -43.87
CA ASP A 167 -61.26 53.08 -44.99
C ASP A 167 -60.88 53.74 -46.32
N ILE A 168 -60.09 53.05 -47.13
CA ILE A 168 -60.19 52.83 -48.59
C ILE A 168 -58.89 52.11 -48.98
N SER A 169 -58.96 50.80 -49.19
CA SER A 169 -58.26 50.23 -50.35
C SER A 169 -58.92 48.93 -50.79
N LEU A 170 -59.54 49.03 -51.95
CA LEU A 170 -59.94 47.94 -52.82
C LEU A 170 -58.81 46.92 -53.01
N THR A 171 -58.90 45.73 -52.40
CA THR A 171 -58.45 44.46 -53.01
C THR A 171 -59.03 43.28 -52.23
N GLY A 172 -59.65 42.34 -52.95
CA GLY A 172 -60.20 41.12 -52.37
C GLY A 172 -59.11 40.16 -51.89
N PHE A 173 -58.76 40.21 -50.61
CA PHE A 173 -57.81 39.27 -49.99
C PHE A 173 -58.21 38.75 -48.61
N ASN A 174 -59.51 38.61 -48.30
CA ASN A 174 -59.96 37.81 -47.14
C ASN A 174 -59.94 36.28 -47.39
N LEU A 175 -59.29 35.83 -48.46
CA LEU A 175 -59.06 34.41 -48.75
C LEU A 175 -57.63 33.95 -48.38
N ARG A 176 -56.70 34.88 -48.09
CA ARG A 176 -55.29 34.53 -47.86
C ARG A 176 -55.00 34.02 -46.45
N ASP A 177 -55.66 34.53 -45.41
CA ASP A 177 -55.43 34.04 -44.04
C ASP A 177 -56.06 32.67 -43.76
N ARG A 178 -57.08 32.25 -44.54
CA ARG A 178 -57.67 30.91 -44.46
C ARG A 178 -56.98 29.85 -45.33
N LEU A 179 -56.19 30.25 -46.34
CA LEU A 179 -55.46 29.33 -47.25
C LEU A 179 -53.94 29.34 -47.06
N PHE A 180 -53.36 30.40 -46.49
CA PHE A 180 -51.90 30.59 -46.34
C PHE A 180 -51.47 31.05 -44.94
N GLY A 181 -52.36 31.13 -43.96
CA GLY A 181 -51.98 31.33 -42.56
C GLY A 181 -51.19 30.13 -42.04
N THR A 182 -50.09 30.37 -41.31
CA THR A 182 -49.35 29.31 -40.61
C THR A 182 -50.32 28.55 -39.71
N ARG A 183 -50.72 27.33 -40.10
CA ARG A 183 -51.50 26.44 -39.24
C ARG A 183 -50.66 26.15 -37.99
N HIS A 184 -51.00 26.77 -36.86
CA HIS A 184 -50.42 26.39 -35.57
C HIS A 184 -50.71 24.90 -35.34
N ARG A 185 -49.71 24.16 -34.85
CA ARG A 185 -49.88 22.73 -34.58
C ARG A 185 -50.99 22.56 -33.54
N ALA A 186 -51.98 21.71 -33.84
CA ALA A 186 -53.02 21.37 -32.88
C ALA A 186 -52.37 20.78 -31.62
N HIS A 187 -52.65 21.38 -30.46
CA HIS A 187 -52.25 20.87 -29.15
C HIS A 187 -53.50 20.53 -28.33
N ASP A 188 -53.29 19.74 -27.28
CA ASP A 188 -54.30 19.23 -26.35
C ASP A 188 -55.10 20.33 -25.64
N GLU A 189 -54.47 21.46 -25.34
CA GLU A 189 -55.07 22.61 -24.62
C GLU A 189 -55.71 23.68 -25.55
N ALA A 190 -55.90 23.37 -26.84
CA ALA A 190 -56.35 24.35 -27.83
C ALA A 190 -57.86 24.62 -27.72
N GLY A 191 -58.23 25.84 -27.31
CA GLY A 191 -59.63 26.28 -27.16
C GLY A 191 -60.11 26.40 -25.72
N ASP A 192 -59.33 25.90 -24.76
CA ASP A 192 -59.59 26.06 -23.33
C ASP A 192 -59.23 27.47 -22.84
N VAL A 193 -59.96 27.95 -21.84
CA VAL A 193 -59.74 29.26 -21.20
C VAL A 193 -59.15 29.05 -19.81
N PHE A 194 -58.03 29.72 -19.54
CA PHE A 194 -57.28 29.65 -18.29
C PHE A 194 -57.18 31.03 -17.65
N THR A 195 -56.97 31.09 -16.33
CA THR A 195 -56.70 32.35 -15.63
C THR A 195 -55.20 32.53 -15.44
N TRP A 196 -54.61 33.56 -16.04
CA TRP A 196 -53.18 33.88 -15.97
C TRP A 196 -53.00 35.29 -15.45
N LYS A 197 -52.33 35.45 -14.30
CA LYS A 197 -52.09 36.76 -13.64
C LYS A 197 -53.36 37.61 -13.48
N GLY A 198 -54.52 36.98 -13.29
CA GLY A 198 -55.81 37.65 -13.12
C GLY A 198 -56.61 37.90 -14.42
N GLU A 199 -56.07 37.53 -15.59
CA GLU A 199 -56.74 37.66 -16.88
C GLU A 199 -57.16 36.30 -17.45
N GLU A 200 -58.27 36.27 -18.20
CA GLU A 200 -58.66 35.09 -18.97
C GLU A 200 -57.84 35.00 -20.27
N VAL A 201 -57.11 33.90 -20.45
CA VAL A 201 -56.22 33.67 -21.58
C VAL A 201 -56.49 32.32 -22.25
N LYS A 202 -56.16 32.23 -23.54
CA LYS A 202 -56.14 30.98 -24.31
C LYS A 202 -54.71 30.66 -24.73
N VAL A 203 -54.38 29.37 -24.81
CA VAL A 203 -53.08 28.90 -25.28
C VAL A 203 -53.08 28.86 -26.82
N LYS A 204 -52.14 29.58 -27.44
CA LYS A 204 -52.01 29.72 -28.89
C LYS A 204 -51.02 28.73 -29.50
N GLU A 205 -49.89 28.51 -28.81
CA GLU A 205 -48.85 27.57 -29.23
C GLU A 205 -48.26 26.91 -27.98
N LYS A 206 -48.12 25.58 -27.99
CA LYS A 206 -47.49 24.79 -26.92
C LYS A 206 -46.33 23.99 -27.49
N VAL A 207 -45.15 24.14 -26.90
CA VAL A 207 -43.93 23.40 -27.26
C VAL A 207 -43.45 22.60 -26.05
N ARG A 208 -43.15 21.33 -26.28
CA ARG A 208 -42.62 20.40 -25.28
C ARG A 208 -41.24 19.94 -25.74
N VAL A 209 -40.23 20.16 -24.91
CA VAL A 209 -38.85 19.70 -25.13
C VAL A 209 -38.48 18.77 -24.00
N GLU A 210 -37.95 17.59 -24.33
CA GLU A 210 -37.51 16.60 -23.34
C GLU A 210 -36.01 16.36 -23.48
N SER A 211 -35.32 16.31 -22.36
CA SER A 211 -33.91 15.93 -22.27
C SER A 211 -33.74 14.82 -21.25
N GLN A 212 -33.16 13.70 -21.68
CA GLN A 212 -32.84 12.60 -20.78
C GLN A 212 -31.61 12.95 -19.96
N ASP A 213 -31.72 12.78 -18.64
CA ASP A 213 -30.60 12.98 -17.72
C ASP A 213 -30.17 11.62 -17.16
N PRO A 214 -28.94 11.15 -17.47
CA PRO A 214 -28.48 9.84 -17.01
C PRO A 214 -28.38 9.73 -15.48
N SER A 215 -28.22 10.85 -14.77
CA SER A 215 -28.23 10.85 -13.32
C SER A 215 -29.61 10.60 -12.73
N LEU A 216 -30.65 11.25 -13.27
CA LEU A 216 -32.03 11.02 -12.85
C LEU A 216 -32.43 9.57 -13.16
N MET A 217 -32.00 9.05 -14.31
CA MET A 217 -32.17 7.64 -14.65
C MET A 217 -31.48 6.70 -13.66
N ALA A 218 -30.25 7.00 -13.24
CA ALA A 218 -29.53 6.23 -12.25
C ALA A 218 -30.23 6.26 -10.87
N VAL A 219 -30.75 7.40 -10.45
CA VAL A 219 -31.53 7.52 -9.20
C VAL A 219 -32.81 6.68 -9.29
N MET A 220 -33.57 6.79 -10.38
CA MET A 220 -34.77 5.99 -10.62
C MET A 220 -34.47 4.49 -10.59
N ALA A 221 -33.38 4.05 -11.22
CA ALA A 221 -32.96 2.65 -11.21
C ALA A 221 -32.62 2.15 -9.80
N LYS A 222 -31.86 2.94 -9.02
CA LYS A 222 -31.51 2.61 -7.63
C LYS A 222 -32.74 2.53 -6.72
N LEU A 223 -33.63 3.52 -6.79
CA LEU A 223 -34.88 3.51 -6.02
C LEU A 223 -35.76 2.31 -6.39
N THR A 224 -35.81 1.96 -7.67
CA THR A 224 -36.57 0.79 -8.15
C THR A 224 -35.99 -0.52 -7.62
N ALA A 225 -34.67 -0.69 -7.65
CA ALA A 225 -34.00 -1.85 -7.09
C ALA A 225 -34.21 -1.96 -5.57
N LEU A 226 -34.07 -0.84 -4.86
CA LEU A 226 -34.25 -0.78 -3.40
C LEU A 226 -35.69 -1.13 -3.00
N GLN A 227 -36.68 -0.57 -3.70
CA GLN A 227 -38.09 -0.88 -3.46
C GLN A 227 -38.37 -2.37 -3.63
N HIS A 228 -37.81 -3.01 -4.67
CA HIS A 228 -37.99 -4.43 -4.92
C HIS A 228 -37.38 -5.30 -3.80
N GLU A 229 -36.18 -4.96 -3.33
CA GLU A 229 -35.56 -5.68 -2.21
C GLU A 229 -36.36 -5.51 -0.91
N VAL A 230 -36.79 -4.29 -0.57
CA VAL A 230 -37.62 -4.05 0.63
C VAL A 230 -38.93 -4.83 0.55
N MET A 231 -39.59 -4.83 -0.61
CA MET A 231 -40.82 -5.60 -0.83
C MET A 231 -40.63 -7.11 -0.65
N LYS A 232 -39.48 -7.65 -1.09
CA LYS A 232 -39.11 -9.05 -0.88
C LYS A 232 -38.98 -9.38 0.61
N TRP A 233 -38.30 -8.54 1.37
CA TRP A 233 -38.14 -8.71 2.83
C TRP A 233 -39.46 -8.57 3.58
N MET A 234 -40.30 -7.60 3.22
CA MET A 234 -41.64 -7.46 3.77
C MET A 234 -42.48 -8.72 3.53
N SER A 235 -42.43 -9.27 2.31
CA SER A 235 -43.19 -10.48 1.95
C SER A 235 -42.71 -11.69 2.75
N ALA A 236 -41.39 -11.88 2.87
CA ALA A 236 -40.81 -12.96 3.66
C ALA A 236 -41.18 -12.85 5.15
N LEU A 237 -41.10 -11.63 5.71
CA LEU A 237 -41.43 -11.38 7.11
C LEU A 237 -42.92 -11.53 7.39
N ASN A 238 -43.79 -11.12 6.46
CA ASN A 238 -45.24 -11.31 6.58
C ASN A 238 -45.61 -12.81 6.59
N VAL A 239 -44.95 -13.61 5.75
CA VAL A 239 -45.10 -15.08 5.77
C VAL A 239 -44.66 -15.65 7.13
N ALA A 240 -43.50 -15.24 7.65
CA ALA A 240 -43.02 -15.67 8.95
C ALA A 240 -43.95 -15.26 10.11
N LEU A 241 -44.45 -14.02 10.10
CA LEU A 241 -45.42 -13.51 11.07
C LEU A 241 -46.75 -14.26 11.00
N HIS A 242 -47.21 -14.64 9.80
CA HIS A 242 -48.41 -15.44 9.61
C HIS A 242 -48.24 -16.87 10.16
N PHE A 243 -47.04 -17.46 10.06
CA PHE A 243 -46.72 -18.75 10.67
C PHE A 243 -46.67 -18.68 12.22
N LEU A 244 -46.19 -17.57 12.77
CA LEU A 244 -46.12 -17.35 14.22
C LEU A 244 -47.50 -17.14 14.88
N HIS A 245 -48.44 -16.48 14.18
CA HIS A 245 -49.77 -16.20 14.74
C HIS A 245 -50.80 -17.34 14.53
N HIS A 246 -50.59 -18.25 13.57
CA HIS A 246 -51.52 -19.34 13.26
C HIS A 246 -50.83 -20.72 13.12
N PRO A 247 -50.38 -21.33 14.24
CA PRO A 247 -49.65 -22.60 14.23
C PRO A 247 -50.51 -23.81 13.80
N HIS A 248 -51.84 -23.71 13.79
CA HIS A 248 -52.76 -24.83 13.50
C HIS A 248 -53.12 -25.02 12.02
N ALA A 249 -52.80 -24.08 11.13
CA ALA A 249 -53.08 -24.21 9.68
C ALA A 249 -52.00 -24.99 8.90
N VAL A 250 -50.95 -25.44 9.61
CA VAL A 250 -49.68 -25.90 9.03
C VAL A 250 -49.72 -27.34 8.52
N ASN A 251 -50.63 -28.19 9.03
CA ASN A 251 -50.66 -29.61 8.62
C ASN A 251 -51.29 -29.90 7.24
N CYS A 252 -51.90 -28.92 6.56
CA CYS A 252 -52.51 -29.14 5.25
C CYS A 252 -51.79 -28.48 4.06
N ARG A 253 -50.73 -27.69 4.28
CA ARG A 253 -50.01 -27.02 3.18
C ARG A 253 -48.51 -27.34 3.08
N LEU A 254 -47.87 -27.89 4.10
CA LEU A 254 -46.45 -28.31 4.00
C LEU A 254 -46.23 -29.48 3.04
N SER A 255 -47.23 -30.33 2.81
CA SER A 255 -47.13 -31.41 1.82
C SER A 255 -47.12 -30.91 0.36
N ALA A 256 -47.29 -29.60 0.12
CA ALA A 256 -47.30 -29.01 -1.22
C ALA A 256 -46.05 -28.16 -1.53
N ILE A 257 -45.17 -27.88 -0.54
CA ILE A 257 -44.00 -27.00 -0.71
C ILE A 257 -42.68 -27.79 -0.77
N GLU A 258 -42.63 -29.03 -0.27
CA GLU A 258 -41.49 -29.94 -0.49
C GLU A 258 -41.22 -30.23 -1.99
N GLY A 259 -42.15 -29.89 -2.90
CA GLY A 259 -41.94 -29.97 -4.36
C GLY A 259 -41.33 -28.72 -5.02
N VAL A 260 -41.05 -27.64 -4.29
CA VAL A 260 -40.58 -26.37 -4.88
C VAL A 260 -39.11 -26.07 -4.59
N GLU A 261 -38.54 -26.61 -3.50
CA GLU A 261 -37.11 -26.43 -3.19
C GLU A 261 -36.18 -27.15 -4.18
N ASP A 262 -36.64 -28.23 -4.82
CA ASP A 262 -35.92 -28.90 -5.91
C ASP A 262 -35.98 -28.13 -7.24
N ALA A 263 -36.92 -27.19 -7.40
CA ALA A 263 -37.06 -26.40 -8.63
C ALA A 263 -36.22 -25.12 -8.64
N VAL A 264 -35.88 -24.55 -7.47
CA VAL A 264 -35.09 -23.31 -7.38
C VAL A 264 -33.58 -23.59 -7.41
N ASN A 265 -33.13 -24.72 -6.86
CA ASN A 265 -31.73 -25.15 -6.98
C ASN A 265 -31.36 -25.65 -8.38
N PHE A 266 -32.33 -25.96 -9.24
CA PHE A 266 -32.09 -26.34 -10.63
C PHE A 266 -32.00 -25.14 -11.61
N ALA A 267 -32.39 -23.93 -11.16
CA ALA A 267 -32.41 -22.73 -12.01
C ALA A 267 -31.17 -21.83 -11.86
N SER A 268 -30.33 -22.00 -10.83
CA SER A 268 -29.11 -21.19 -10.63
C SER A 268 -27.86 -21.77 -11.31
N ILE A 269 -27.90 -23.01 -11.80
CA ILE A 269 -26.76 -23.68 -12.46
C ILE A 269 -26.86 -23.61 -14.01
N LYS A 270 -27.85 -22.92 -14.58
CA LYS A 270 -28.01 -22.77 -16.05
C LYS A 270 -28.14 -21.31 -16.50
N SER A 271 -27.11 -20.49 -16.26
CA SER A 271 -26.92 -19.24 -17.03
C SER A 271 -25.45 -18.80 -17.16
N LYS A 272 -24.48 -19.71 -17.00
CA LYS A 272 -23.05 -19.45 -17.32
C LYS A 272 -22.40 -20.42 -18.29
N GLN A 273 -23.17 -21.27 -18.97
CA GLN A 273 -22.66 -22.05 -20.10
C GLN A 273 -23.68 -22.10 -21.24
N ALA A 274 -23.71 -21.02 -22.02
CA ALA A 274 -24.21 -21.04 -23.40
C ALA A 274 -23.67 -19.82 -24.17
N LEU A 275 -22.36 -19.81 -24.42
CA LEU A 275 -21.82 -19.24 -25.65
C LEU A 275 -20.64 -20.13 -26.05
N LEU A 276 -20.78 -20.73 -27.24
CA LEU A 276 -19.86 -21.58 -27.98
C LEU A 276 -20.10 -23.10 -27.88
N SER A 277 -21.15 -23.52 -28.58
CA SER A 277 -21.23 -24.85 -29.20
C SER A 277 -20.58 -24.81 -30.59
N ARG A 278 -19.82 -25.87 -30.89
CA ARG A 278 -19.59 -26.60 -32.17
C ARG A 278 -18.32 -27.42 -31.94
N SER A 279 -18.24 -28.73 -32.22
CA SER A 279 -19.04 -29.61 -33.05
C SER A 279 -18.63 -31.09 -32.82
N SER A 280 -19.55 -32.00 -33.13
CA SER A 280 -19.32 -33.36 -33.69
C SER A 280 -19.08 -34.56 -32.76
N ALA A 281 -20.20 -35.23 -32.44
CA ALA A 281 -20.60 -36.58 -32.88
C ALA A 281 -19.82 -37.87 -32.46
N ARG A 282 -20.55 -38.69 -31.68
CA ARG A 282 -20.83 -40.16 -31.78
C ARG A 282 -19.68 -41.18 -31.77
N PHE A 283 -19.73 -42.20 -30.88
CA PHE A 283 -20.30 -43.55 -31.15
C PHE A 283 -20.15 -44.54 -29.94
N ARG A 284 -21.26 -45.24 -29.63
CA ARG A 284 -21.49 -46.63 -29.13
C ARG A 284 -20.58 -47.33 -28.08
N LEU A 285 -21.12 -47.52 -26.86
CA LEU A 285 -21.59 -48.78 -26.20
C LEU A 285 -21.37 -50.17 -26.90
N PRO A 286 -21.50 -51.35 -26.23
CA PRO A 286 -21.57 -51.65 -24.77
C PRO A 286 -21.03 -53.05 -24.28
N VAL A 287 -21.25 -53.36 -22.96
CA VAL A 287 -21.73 -54.65 -22.36
C VAL A 287 -20.71 -55.82 -22.22
N VAL A 288 -20.64 -56.70 -21.19
CA VAL A 288 -21.29 -56.96 -19.87
C VAL A 288 -20.53 -58.13 -19.18
N SER A 289 -20.65 -58.21 -17.83
CA SER A 289 -20.57 -59.40 -16.93
C SER A 289 -19.27 -60.16 -16.74
N ASP A 290 -19.00 -60.86 -15.63
CA ASP A 290 -19.38 -60.84 -14.19
C ASP A 290 -18.66 -62.08 -13.58
N GLN A 291 -18.68 -62.22 -12.25
CA GLN A 291 -18.44 -63.43 -11.41
C GLN A 291 -17.11 -63.56 -10.63
N SER A 292 -17.20 -63.23 -9.32
CA SER A 292 -17.05 -64.10 -8.11
C SER A 292 -16.26 -65.42 -8.23
N ALA A 293 -15.56 -66.00 -7.24
CA ALA A 293 -15.24 -65.85 -5.80
C ALA A 293 -14.04 -66.82 -5.56
N THR A 294 -13.26 -66.89 -4.46
CA THR A 294 -13.57 -67.47 -3.13
C THR A 294 -12.23 -67.60 -2.36
N ALA A 295 -12.26 -67.51 -1.03
CA ALA A 295 -11.15 -67.61 -0.05
C ALA A 295 -10.78 -69.09 0.29
N PRO A 296 -10.15 -69.51 1.44
CA PRO A 296 -9.46 -68.87 2.59
C PRO A 296 -8.15 -69.66 3.07
N PRO A 297 -7.80 -69.92 4.38
CA PRO A 297 -6.69 -69.26 5.12
C PRO A 297 -5.70 -70.19 5.92
N ARG A 298 -4.82 -69.56 6.76
CA ARG A 298 -3.98 -70.08 7.90
C ARG A 298 -2.62 -70.71 7.49
N SER A 299 -1.49 -70.70 8.24
CA SER A 299 -1.14 -70.51 9.67
C SER A 299 0.40 -70.24 9.78
N CYS A 300 0.93 -69.39 10.68
CA CYS A 300 1.56 -69.71 11.99
C CYS A 300 3.09 -70.02 12.05
N TYR A 301 3.80 -69.24 12.92
CA TYR A 301 5.05 -69.49 13.69
C TYR A 301 6.37 -69.72 12.89
N ALA A 302 7.56 -69.28 13.32
CA ALA A 302 8.14 -69.28 14.66
C ALA A 302 9.32 -68.29 14.85
N ARG A 303 9.69 -68.09 16.13
CA ARG A 303 10.78 -67.27 16.69
C ARG A 303 12.19 -67.85 16.44
N SER A 304 13.15 -66.94 16.60
CA SER A 304 14.61 -67.05 16.81
C SER A 304 15.12 -68.21 17.69
N PRO A 305 16.44 -68.47 17.61
CA PRO A 305 17.23 -68.47 18.85
C PRO A 305 18.62 -67.80 18.77
N THR A 306 19.11 -67.60 19.99
CA THR A 306 20.27 -66.95 20.61
C THR A 306 21.69 -67.56 20.40
N MET A 307 22.69 -66.77 20.83
CA MET A 307 24.08 -67.08 21.31
C MET A 307 25.18 -67.10 20.22
N ARG A 308 26.18 -66.19 20.21
CA ARG A 308 27.33 -65.92 21.12
C ARG A 308 28.44 -66.99 21.00
N ASN A 309 29.64 -66.56 20.56
CA ASN A 309 31.03 -67.01 20.85
C ASN A 309 31.93 -66.83 19.61
N GLU A 310 32.99 -66.00 19.67
CA GLU A 310 34.41 -66.29 20.00
C GLU A 310 35.25 -66.14 18.69
N GLU A 311 36.03 -65.06 18.57
CA GLU A 311 37.50 -65.02 18.72
C GLU A 311 38.30 -65.90 17.74
N SER A 312 39.04 -65.26 16.82
CA SER A 312 40.43 -65.64 16.52
C SER A 312 41.16 -64.56 15.70
N ASP A 313 42.33 -64.21 16.21
CA ASP A 313 43.31 -63.19 15.84
C ASP A 313 44.08 -63.38 14.53
N GLU A 314 44.98 -62.40 14.30
CA GLU A 314 46.25 -62.39 13.53
C GLU A 314 46.20 -61.66 12.16
N GLU A 315 46.62 -60.38 12.12
CA GLU A 315 47.99 -59.89 11.87
C GLU A 315 48.60 -60.34 10.52
N PHE A 316 48.93 -59.40 9.63
CA PHE A 316 50.32 -59.06 9.24
C PHE A 316 50.37 -58.08 8.05
N ALA A 317 51.31 -57.14 8.17
CA ALA A 317 51.59 -55.98 7.33
C ALA A 317 51.98 -56.28 5.86
N PRO A 318 51.94 -55.25 4.97
CA PRO A 318 52.52 -55.32 3.63
C PRO A 318 53.98 -54.86 3.64
N PHE A 319 54.84 -55.52 2.86
CA PHE A 319 55.85 -54.92 1.97
C PHE A 319 56.67 -56.02 1.27
N ILE A 320 56.73 -55.98 -0.06
CA ILE A 320 57.96 -55.76 -0.85
C ILE A 320 57.62 -55.79 -2.35
N ALA A 321 58.23 -54.85 -3.05
CA ALA A 321 58.21 -54.59 -4.48
C ALA A 321 58.46 -55.81 -5.38
N PHE A 322 58.01 -55.74 -6.63
CA PHE A 322 58.74 -56.39 -7.72
C PHE A 322 58.72 -55.58 -9.03
N GLU A 323 59.89 -55.59 -9.64
CA GLU A 323 60.36 -54.82 -10.77
C GLU A 323 59.59 -55.07 -12.08
N ALA A 324 59.57 -54.02 -12.90
CA ALA A 324 59.15 -54.04 -14.29
C ALA A 324 59.98 -55.03 -15.12
N ARG A 325 59.30 -55.99 -15.74
CA ARG A 325 59.84 -56.78 -16.86
C ARG A 325 59.11 -56.37 -18.13
N ALA A 326 59.83 -55.70 -19.02
CA ALA A 326 59.35 -55.35 -20.35
C ALA A 326 59.04 -56.63 -21.16
N SER A 327 57.82 -56.72 -21.68
CA SER A 327 57.43 -57.68 -22.72
C SER A 327 56.92 -56.89 -23.93
N SER A 328 57.64 -56.97 -25.04
CA SER A 328 57.23 -56.44 -26.33
C SER A 328 56.19 -57.39 -26.97
N GLU A 329 54.91 -57.02 -26.93
CA GLU A 329 53.85 -57.64 -27.74
C GLU A 329 53.42 -56.69 -28.89
N PRO A 330 52.98 -57.22 -30.05
CA PRO A 330 52.68 -56.41 -31.22
C PRO A 330 51.45 -55.49 -31.02
N ALA A 331 51.54 -54.26 -31.52
CA ALA A 331 50.59 -53.15 -31.30
C ALA A 331 49.13 -53.45 -31.69
N ASP A 332 48.88 -54.32 -32.68
CA ASP A 332 47.51 -54.66 -33.13
C ASP A 332 46.64 -55.32 -32.05
N LYS A 333 47.23 -56.10 -31.14
CA LYS A 333 46.44 -56.73 -30.05
C LYS A 333 46.05 -55.77 -28.94
N HIS A 334 46.75 -54.64 -28.82
CA HIS A 334 46.45 -53.62 -27.82
C HIS A 334 45.30 -52.70 -28.25
N ALA A 335 45.11 -52.46 -29.56
CA ALA A 335 43.97 -51.71 -30.09
C ALA A 335 42.64 -52.46 -29.89
N ASP A 336 42.59 -53.75 -30.27
CA ASP A 336 41.41 -54.61 -30.05
C ASP A 336 41.02 -54.73 -28.57
N ARG A 337 42.03 -54.76 -27.68
CA ARG A 337 41.80 -54.84 -26.23
C ARG A 337 41.32 -53.51 -25.64
N LYS A 338 41.70 -52.38 -26.23
CA LYS A 338 41.27 -51.04 -25.84
C LYS A 338 39.82 -50.78 -26.25
N ASP A 339 39.44 -51.15 -27.47
CA ASP A 339 38.04 -51.06 -27.91
C ASP A 339 37.12 -51.96 -27.08
N ALA A 340 37.57 -53.18 -26.75
CA ALA A 340 36.82 -54.08 -25.88
C ALA A 340 36.60 -53.49 -24.47
N ILE A 341 37.52 -52.67 -23.95
CA ILE A 341 37.37 -52.00 -22.65
C ILE A 341 36.34 -50.88 -22.74
N TYR A 342 36.40 -50.03 -23.77
CA TYR A 342 35.40 -48.98 -23.96
C TYR A 342 34.00 -49.53 -24.24
N ASP A 343 33.87 -50.64 -24.96
CA ASP A 343 32.58 -51.33 -25.16
C ASP A 343 32.00 -51.88 -23.84
N VAL A 344 32.85 -52.25 -22.89
CA VAL A 344 32.42 -52.65 -21.54
C VAL A 344 31.97 -51.43 -20.73
N ILE A 345 32.67 -50.29 -20.85
CA ILE A 345 32.27 -49.03 -20.19
C ILE A 345 30.92 -48.55 -20.71
N ASP A 346 30.68 -48.63 -22.03
CA ASP A 346 29.38 -48.32 -22.63
C ASP A 346 28.26 -49.20 -22.06
N LYS A 347 28.49 -50.51 -21.91
CA LYS A 347 27.53 -51.44 -21.29
C LYS A 347 27.29 -51.18 -19.81
N ILE A 348 28.32 -50.77 -19.05
CA ILE A 348 28.17 -50.39 -17.64
C ILE A 348 27.27 -49.16 -17.54
N ASN A 349 27.51 -48.15 -18.37
CA ASN A 349 26.70 -46.94 -18.42
C ASN A 349 25.24 -47.22 -18.81
N GLU A 350 24.99 -48.14 -19.75
CA GLU A 350 23.64 -48.56 -20.13
C GLU A 350 22.92 -49.30 -18.99
N ASN A 351 23.59 -50.27 -18.36
CA ASN A 351 23.04 -51.02 -17.23
C ASN A 351 22.76 -50.13 -16.01
N GLU A 352 23.60 -49.14 -15.71
CA GLU A 352 23.37 -48.18 -14.62
C GLU A 352 22.07 -47.38 -14.83
N VAL A 353 21.76 -47.01 -16.08
CA VAL A 353 20.52 -46.30 -16.42
C VAL A 353 19.30 -47.22 -16.30
N GLU A 354 19.40 -48.48 -16.74
CA GLU A 354 18.32 -49.46 -16.57
C GLU A 354 18.04 -49.76 -15.09
N ILE A 355 19.09 -49.90 -14.27
CA ILE A 355 18.97 -50.10 -12.83
C ILE A 355 18.32 -48.88 -12.17
N ALA A 356 18.68 -47.66 -12.57
CA ALA A 356 18.05 -46.44 -12.08
C ALA A 356 16.55 -46.38 -12.41
N GLU A 357 16.16 -46.73 -13.64
CA GLU A 357 14.75 -46.75 -14.05
C GLU A 357 13.95 -47.79 -13.24
N LEU A 358 14.51 -49.00 -13.05
CA LEU A 358 13.87 -50.04 -12.25
C LEU A 358 13.78 -49.69 -10.75
N MET A 359 14.80 -49.02 -10.19
CA MET A 359 14.79 -48.57 -8.79
C MET A 359 13.78 -47.43 -8.55
N ASP A 360 13.52 -46.59 -9.57
CA ASP A 360 12.52 -45.52 -9.51
C ASP A 360 11.10 -46.11 -9.56
N GLU A 361 10.86 -47.10 -10.41
CA GLU A 361 9.58 -47.83 -10.48
C GLU A 361 9.25 -48.55 -9.17
N LEU A 362 10.27 -49.02 -8.44
CA LEU A 362 10.12 -49.65 -7.13
C LEU A 362 10.18 -48.66 -5.96
N ASN A 363 10.38 -47.36 -6.24
CA ASN A 363 10.45 -46.27 -5.27
C ASN A 363 11.55 -46.46 -4.19
N LEU A 364 12.67 -47.08 -4.57
CA LEU A 364 13.82 -47.43 -3.72
C LEU A 364 15.04 -46.50 -3.93
N LEU A 365 14.89 -45.49 -4.79
CA LEU A 365 15.99 -44.66 -5.26
C LEU A 365 16.53 -43.70 -4.19
N ASP A 366 15.66 -43.23 -3.28
CA ASP A 366 16.04 -42.38 -2.15
C ASP A 366 16.80 -43.18 -1.06
N ASP A 367 16.42 -44.44 -0.84
CA ASP A 367 16.99 -45.30 0.19
C ASP A 367 18.38 -45.86 -0.19
N TYR A 368 18.69 -45.94 -1.49
CA TYR A 368 19.91 -46.57 -2.02
C TYR A 368 20.61 -45.72 -3.10
N HIS A 369 20.66 -44.40 -2.91
CA HIS A 369 21.27 -43.46 -3.86
C HIS A 369 22.75 -43.77 -4.21
N GLY A 370 23.50 -44.39 -3.29
CA GLY A 370 24.90 -44.77 -3.49
C GLY A 370 25.12 -46.02 -4.35
N ALA A 371 24.07 -46.73 -4.75
CA ALA A 371 24.17 -47.92 -5.59
C ALA A 371 24.42 -47.59 -7.07
N ILE A 372 24.29 -46.33 -7.47
CA ILE A 372 24.41 -45.86 -8.86
C ILE A 372 25.38 -44.67 -8.89
N ASN A 373 26.31 -44.66 -9.84
CA ASN A 373 27.33 -43.63 -9.96
C ASN A 373 26.80 -42.34 -10.63
N PHE A 374 25.95 -41.57 -9.95
CA PHE A 374 25.37 -40.34 -10.49
C PHE A 374 26.32 -39.13 -10.48
N ASP A 375 27.22 -39.06 -9.49
CA ASP A 375 28.10 -37.89 -9.25
C ASP A 375 29.60 -38.21 -9.31
N GLY A 376 30.00 -39.46 -9.56
CA GLY A 376 31.41 -39.83 -9.73
C GLY A 376 31.99 -39.48 -11.10
N PRO A 377 33.32 -39.60 -11.25
CA PRO A 377 34.01 -39.28 -12.50
C PRO A 377 33.51 -40.15 -13.64
N ASP A 378 33.34 -39.55 -14.83
CA ASP A 378 32.98 -40.29 -16.05
C ASP A 378 34.05 -41.36 -16.30
N TYR A 379 33.65 -42.63 -16.35
CA TYR A 379 34.59 -43.74 -16.49
C TYR A 379 35.44 -43.60 -17.76
N ASP A 380 34.91 -42.94 -18.80
CA ASP A 380 35.67 -42.57 -20.00
C ASP A 380 36.86 -41.64 -19.67
N ASP A 381 36.66 -40.62 -18.85
CA ASP A 381 37.71 -39.65 -18.48
C ASP A 381 38.74 -40.28 -17.54
N ALA A 382 38.31 -41.16 -16.62
CA ALA A 382 39.22 -41.86 -15.70
C ALA A 382 40.07 -42.92 -16.42
N VAL A 383 39.46 -43.71 -17.31
CA VAL A 383 40.17 -44.79 -18.02
C VAL A 383 41.05 -44.24 -19.15
N SER A 384 40.63 -43.16 -19.81
CA SER A 384 41.42 -42.52 -20.89
C SER A 384 42.73 -41.90 -20.40
N GLN A 385 42.85 -41.51 -19.13
CA GLN A 385 44.13 -41.11 -18.55
C GLN A 385 45.16 -42.26 -18.52
N THR A 386 44.71 -43.49 -18.35
CA THR A 386 45.55 -44.70 -18.25
C THR A 386 45.78 -45.44 -19.57
N ILE A 387 44.77 -45.53 -20.43
CA ILE A 387 44.80 -46.38 -21.66
C ILE A 387 44.74 -45.52 -22.94
N GLY A 388 44.56 -44.20 -22.81
CA GLY A 388 44.44 -43.24 -23.92
C GLY A 388 43.04 -43.24 -24.56
N GLN A 389 42.72 -42.21 -25.34
CA GLN A 389 41.42 -42.04 -26.01
C GLN A 389 41.20 -43.06 -27.13
N ARG A 390 39.95 -43.53 -27.32
CA ARG A 390 39.56 -44.60 -28.26
C ARG A 390 40.15 -44.42 -29.66
N ASP A 391 39.97 -43.23 -30.25
CA ASP A 391 40.45 -42.86 -31.58
C ASP A 391 41.33 -41.61 -31.58
N HIS A 392 42.17 -41.46 -32.61
CA HIS A 392 43.01 -40.26 -32.80
C HIS A 392 42.19 -38.96 -32.87
N GLN A 393 40.98 -39.03 -33.45
CA GLN A 393 40.06 -37.88 -33.55
C GLN A 393 39.52 -37.43 -32.18
N MET A 394 39.25 -38.36 -31.26
CA MET A 394 38.83 -38.04 -29.89
C MET A 394 39.98 -37.42 -29.09
N LEU A 395 41.21 -37.87 -29.36
CA LEU A 395 42.43 -37.30 -28.78
C LEU A 395 42.63 -35.84 -29.22
N GLU A 396 42.46 -35.52 -30.50
CA GLU A 396 42.49 -34.12 -30.98
C GLU A 396 41.37 -33.26 -30.39
N ALA A 397 40.14 -33.79 -30.30
CA ALA A 397 39.00 -33.07 -29.74
C ALA A 397 39.22 -32.70 -28.26
N ARG A 398 39.82 -33.62 -27.48
CA ARG A 398 40.19 -33.37 -26.07
C ARG A 398 41.21 -32.23 -25.96
N VAL A 399 42.24 -32.26 -26.80
CA VAL A 399 43.30 -31.23 -26.86
C VAL A 399 42.74 -29.86 -27.27
N ARG A 400 41.86 -29.81 -28.28
CA ARG A 400 41.14 -28.57 -28.67
C ARG A 400 40.25 -28.03 -27.56
N MET A 401 39.51 -28.89 -26.87
CA MET A 401 38.65 -28.48 -25.75
C MET A 401 39.49 -27.90 -24.60
N ALA A 402 40.62 -28.54 -24.28
CA ALA A 402 41.55 -28.04 -23.28
C ALA A 402 42.08 -26.66 -23.64
N ARG A 403 42.47 -26.45 -24.92
CA ARG A 403 42.87 -25.14 -25.44
C ARG A 403 41.77 -24.09 -25.33
N GLN A 404 40.54 -24.45 -25.67
CA GLN A 404 39.41 -23.52 -25.63
C GLN A 404 39.04 -23.12 -24.19
N ARG A 405 39.24 -24.03 -23.24
CA ARG A 405 38.86 -23.85 -21.83
C ARG A 405 39.91 -23.09 -21.03
N PHE A 406 41.20 -23.35 -21.26
CA PHE A 406 42.27 -22.79 -20.43
C PHE A 406 43.25 -21.89 -21.19
N GLY A 407 43.12 -21.77 -22.52
CA GLY A 407 44.03 -20.97 -23.34
C GLY A 407 45.43 -21.55 -23.37
N ASP A 408 46.45 -20.70 -23.24
CA ASP A 408 47.89 -21.07 -23.21
C ASP A 408 48.37 -21.64 -21.86
N VAL A 409 47.52 -21.61 -20.83
CA VAL A 409 47.88 -22.01 -19.47
C VAL A 409 47.12 -23.28 -19.11
N LEU A 410 47.80 -24.35 -18.71
CA LEU A 410 47.17 -25.64 -18.44
C LEU A 410 47.40 -26.08 -16.98
N PRO A 411 46.39 -26.60 -16.26
CA PRO A 411 46.61 -27.18 -14.94
C PRO A 411 47.51 -28.43 -15.00
N ASP A 412 48.32 -28.62 -13.96
CA ASP A 412 49.22 -29.78 -13.88
C ASP A 412 48.44 -31.11 -13.90
N GLY A 413 48.90 -32.05 -14.74
CA GLY A 413 48.26 -33.36 -14.94
C GLY A 413 46.92 -33.37 -15.71
N TYR A 414 46.46 -32.24 -16.28
CA TYR A 414 45.14 -32.19 -16.96
C TYR A 414 45.08 -32.96 -18.29
N LEU A 415 46.18 -33.00 -19.05
CA LEU A 415 46.32 -33.81 -20.27
C LEU A 415 47.33 -34.92 -20.03
N ASN A 416 47.11 -36.11 -20.61
CA ASN A 416 48.09 -37.19 -20.54
C ASN A 416 49.32 -36.88 -21.41
N ALA A 417 50.40 -37.68 -21.29
CA ALA A 417 51.65 -37.41 -22.03
C ALA A 417 51.43 -37.34 -23.56
N THR A 418 50.64 -38.26 -24.11
CA THR A 418 50.32 -38.30 -25.54
C THR A 418 49.46 -37.12 -26.03
N GLU A 419 48.51 -36.66 -25.20
CA GLU A 419 47.67 -35.49 -25.47
C GLU A 419 48.47 -34.19 -25.32
N THR A 420 49.43 -34.15 -24.39
CA THR A 420 50.32 -33.00 -24.19
C THR A 420 51.31 -32.86 -25.33
N GLU A 421 51.83 -33.96 -25.86
CA GLU A 421 52.65 -33.97 -27.09
C GLU A 421 51.86 -33.42 -28.27
N LEU A 422 50.62 -33.88 -28.47
CA LEU A 422 49.76 -33.37 -29.54
C LEU A 422 49.39 -31.88 -29.33
N TYR A 423 49.07 -31.48 -28.10
CA TYR A 423 48.83 -30.08 -27.75
C TYR A 423 50.05 -29.22 -28.11
N THR A 424 51.25 -29.70 -27.78
CA THR A 424 52.52 -29.03 -28.06
C THR A 424 52.77 -28.92 -29.57
N GLN A 425 52.45 -29.97 -30.33
CA GLN A 425 52.60 -29.98 -31.78
C GLN A 425 51.63 -29.02 -32.48
N LEU A 426 50.38 -28.91 -32.01
CA LEU A 426 49.35 -28.08 -32.62
C LEU A 426 49.36 -26.62 -32.17
N TYR A 427 49.71 -26.36 -30.90
CA TYR A 427 49.55 -25.05 -30.26
C TYR A 427 50.81 -24.51 -29.57
N GLY A 428 51.90 -25.29 -29.49
CA GLY A 428 53.14 -24.92 -28.78
C GLY A 428 53.15 -25.37 -27.31
N GLU A 429 54.31 -25.25 -26.64
CA GLU A 429 54.48 -25.72 -25.25
C GLU A 429 53.53 -24.99 -24.27
N PRO A 430 52.65 -25.71 -23.55
CA PRO A 430 51.72 -25.11 -22.61
C PRO A 430 52.44 -24.61 -21.34
N ILE A 431 51.96 -23.50 -20.77
CA ILE A 431 52.45 -23.01 -19.47
C ILE A 431 51.73 -23.77 -18.36
N ILE A 432 52.42 -24.68 -17.68
CA ILE A 432 51.84 -25.48 -16.59
C ILE A 432 51.75 -24.65 -15.31
N ARG A 433 50.55 -24.57 -14.71
CA ARG A 433 50.36 -24.02 -13.36
C ARG A 433 50.19 -25.16 -12.36
N HIS A 434 51.05 -25.20 -11.35
CA HIS A 434 50.84 -25.98 -10.14
C HIS A 434 49.90 -25.16 -9.22
N GLU A 435 48.65 -25.57 -9.11
CA GLU A 435 47.74 -25.02 -8.11
C GLU A 435 47.89 -25.82 -6.80
N GLU A 436 48.21 -25.13 -5.69
CA GLU A 436 47.89 -25.63 -4.36
C GLU A 436 46.37 -25.53 -4.18
N PRO A 437 45.70 -26.56 -3.61
CA PRO A 437 44.25 -26.61 -3.60
C PRO A 437 43.67 -25.56 -2.64
N GLU A 438 43.26 -24.42 -3.18
CA GLU A 438 42.33 -23.51 -2.51
C GLU A 438 40.93 -24.13 -2.53
N GLY A 439 40.44 -24.47 -1.34
CA GLY A 439 39.11 -25.04 -1.12
C GLY A 439 37.99 -24.07 -1.49
N VAL A 440 37.08 -24.56 -2.32
CA VAL A 440 35.73 -23.99 -2.47
C VAL A 440 34.79 -24.78 -1.55
N LEU A 441 34.18 -24.07 -0.60
CA LEU A 441 33.23 -24.59 0.38
C LEU A 441 31.84 -24.89 -0.23
N ASN A 442 31.43 -26.15 -0.03
CA ASN A 442 30.15 -26.73 0.44
C ASN A 442 28.86 -26.54 -0.40
N ILE A 443 27.86 -27.43 -0.36
CA ILE A 443 27.18 -28.15 0.75
C ILE A 443 26.49 -29.41 0.11
N GLU A 444 26.50 -30.65 0.65
CA GLU A 444 25.63 -31.18 1.75
C GLU A 444 26.08 -32.58 2.24
N GLU A 445 26.08 -32.73 3.58
CA GLU A 445 25.72 -33.86 4.47
C GLU A 445 26.30 -35.27 4.19
N THR A 446 26.81 -36.08 5.11
CA THR A 446 26.63 -36.26 6.57
C THR A 446 27.69 -37.29 6.99
N GLU A 447 28.40 -37.14 8.11
CA GLU A 447 28.94 -38.29 8.86
C GLU A 447 29.39 -37.88 10.28
N SER A 448 29.28 -38.84 11.20
CA SER A 448 29.11 -38.71 12.65
C SER A 448 30.39 -38.42 13.46
N ASP A 449 30.29 -37.51 14.42
CA ASP A 449 31.32 -37.22 15.43
C ASP A 449 31.67 -38.46 16.28
N THR A 450 32.87 -39.01 16.11
CA THR A 450 33.46 -40.03 16.99
C THR A 450 34.76 -39.47 17.57
N LEU A 451 34.89 -39.45 18.90
CA LEU A 451 36.04 -38.86 19.60
C LEU A 451 37.16 -39.90 19.77
N LEU A 452 38.31 -39.60 19.18
CA LEU A 452 39.52 -40.41 19.23
C LEU A 452 40.59 -39.70 20.08
N ARG A 453 41.30 -40.44 20.93
CA ARG A 453 42.45 -39.96 21.71
C ARG A 453 43.72 -40.67 21.24
N GLU A 454 44.80 -39.90 21.09
CA GLU A 454 46.11 -40.44 20.71
C GLU A 454 46.74 -41.20 21.89
N ASP A 455 47.09 -42.47 21.68
CA ASP A 455 47.66 -43.39 22.67
C ASP A 455 49.20 -43.28 22.79
N GLY A 456 49.79 -42.24 22.21
CA GLY A 456 51.19 -41.87 22.42
C GLY A 456 52.23 -42.77 21.75
N LYS A 457 51.81 -43.71 20.90
CA LYS A 457 52.66 -44.48 19.99
C LYS A 457 52.19 -44.43 18.52
N GLY A 458 51.47 -43.38 18.16
CA GLY A 458 51.05 -43.11 16.78
C GLY A 458 49.85 -43.94 16.28
N GLY A 459 49.05 -44.51 17.19
CA GLY A 459 47.68 -44.96 16.95
C GLY A 459 46.65 -43.98 17.54
N TRP A 460 45.37 -44.24 17.29
CA TRP A 460 44.23 -43.51 17.88
C TRP A 460 43.23 -44.50 18.49
N GLU A 461 42.79 -44.26 19.72
CA GLU A 461 41.81 -45.08 20.46
C GLU A 461 40.48 -44.33 20.65
N GLU A 462 39.33 -44.97 20.37
CA GLU A 462 38.00 -44.38 20.54
C GLU A 462 37.61 -44.27 22.03
N VAL A 463 37.15 -43.09 22.44
CA VAL A 463 36.76 -42.82 23.82
C VAL A 463 35.23 -42.69 23.90
N GLU A 464 34.57 -43.63 24.58
CA GLU A 464 33.12 -43.54 24.86
C GLU A 464 32.83 -42.37 25.82
N TYR A 465 31.93 -41.46 25.39
CA TYR A 465 31.47 -40.33 26.19
C TYR A 465 30.04 -40.60 26.69
N GLU A 466 29.88 -40.87 27.99
CA GLU A 466 28.54 -40.96 28.62
C GLU A 466 27.92 -39.56 28.71
N ARG A 467 26.80 -39.36 28.01
CA ARG A 467 26.03 -38.12 28.01
C ARG A 467 25.13 -38.08 29.25
N PHE A 468 25.49 -37.28 30.25
CA PHE A 468 24.56 -36.91 31.33
C PHE A 468 23.52 -35.91 30.78
N GLU A 469 22.23 -36.26 30.90
CA GLU A 469 21.13 -35.29 30.84
C GLU A 469 21.12 -34.49 32.14
N SER A 470 21.26 -33.16 32.06
CA SER A 470 20.93 -32.27 33.16
C SER A 470 20.21 -31.03 32.65
N ASP A 471 18.92 -30.96 32.98
CA ASP A 471 18.12 -29.74 33.04
C ASP A 471 18.78 -28.72 33.97
N ALA A 472 19.32 -27.63 33.42
CA ALA A 472 19.52 -26.38 34.14
C ALA A 472 19.68 -25.22 33.14
N GLU A 473 18.74 -24.28 33.22
CA GLU A 473 18.75 -23.00 32.50
C GLU A 473 20.05 -22.21 32.73
N VAL A 474 20.62 -21.70 31.65
CA VAL A 474 21.59 -20.60 31.68
C VAL A 474 20.90 -19.34 31.11
N PRO A 475 20.85 -18.21 31.84
CA PRO A 475 20.22 -16.98 31.37
C PRO A 475 21.05 -16.34 30.24
N LEU A 476 20.48 -16.24 29.04
CA LEU A 476 21.07 -15.50 27.93
C LEU A 476 20.71 -14.02 28.03
N VAL A 477 21.62 -13.24 28.62
CA VAL A 477 21.70 -11.79 28.40
C VAL A 477 22.46 -11.59 27.09
N TYR A 478 21.79 -11.08 26.06
CA TYR A 478 22.46 -10.61 24.84
C TYR A 478 22.80 -9.13 24.99
N ASP A 479 24.07 -8.82 25.23
CA ASP A 479 24.63 -7.52 24.87
C ASP A 479 24.70 -7.44 23.33
N MET A 480 24.00 -6.46 22.77
CA MET A 480 23.72 -6.31 21.35
C MET A 480 24.60 -5.24 20.67
N GLU A 481 25.86 -5.10 21.08
CA GLU A 481 26.77 -4.08 20.51
C GLU A 481 28.06 -4.61 19.86
N VAL A 482 28.30 -5.93 19.82
CA VAL A 482 29.48 -6.46 19.11
C VAL A 482 29.08 -6.90 17.71
N GLY A 483 29.53 -6.14 16.70
CA GLY A 483 29.43 -6.55 15.30
C GLY A 483 30.27 -7.79 15.00
N PRO A 484 30.16 -8.40 13.79
CA PRO A 484 30.99 -9.55 13.44
C PRO A 484 32.48 -9.20 13.58
N LEU A 485 33.26 -10.10 14.18
CA LEU A 485 34.72 -9.98 14.18
C LEU A 485 35.20 -10.01 12.72
N GLU A 486 35.99 -9.02 12.32
CA GLU A 486 36.66 -9.00 11.02
C GLU A 486 38.00 -9.72 11.14
N ASP A 487 38.32 -10.58 10.17
CA ASP A 487 39.63 -11.22 10.07
C ASP A 487 40.73 -10.17 9.82
N GLU A 488 41.75 -10.16 10.68
CA GLU A 488 42.86 -9.22 10.59
C GLU A 488 43.66 -9.43 9.30
N SER A 489 43.79 -8.38 8.48
CA SER A 489 44.68 -8.41 7.31
C SER A 489 46.16 -8.46 7.73
N ALA A 490 47.03 -9.05 6.90
CA ALA A 490 48.48 -9.12 7.16
C ALA A 490 49.17 -7.74 7.35
N ALA A 491 48.54 -6.65 6.92
CA ALA A 491 49.02 -5.28 7.17
C ALA A 491 48.72 -4.81 8.61
N MET A 492 47.60 -5.25 9.21
CA MET A 492 47.24 -4.95 10.60
C MET A 492 48.14 -5.68 11.58
N GLN A 493 48.48 -6.94 11.30
CA GLN A 493 49.44 -7.73 12.09
C GLN A 493 50.83 -7.06 12.13
N ARG A 494 51.35 -6.66 10.97
CA ARG A 494 52.64 -5.92 10.91
C ARG A 494 52.61 -4.60 11.67
N THR A 495 51.49 -3.89 11.63
CA THR A 495 51.35 -2.61 12.34
C THR A 495 51.32 -2.81 13.85
N ARG A 496 50.68 -3.89 14.32
CA ARG A 496 50.67 -4.30 15.73
C ARG A 496 52.05 -4.72 16.22
N GLU A 497 52.76 -5.55 15.47
CA GLU A 497 54.13 -5.97 15.81
C GLU A 497 55.09 -4.78 15.91
N VAL A 498 54.99 -3.82 15.00
CA VAL A 498 55.81 -2.59 15.03
C VAL A 498 55.49 -1.74 16.25
N ALA A 499 54.23 -1.63 16.64
CA ALA A 499 53.84 -0.88 17.83
C ALA A 499 54.30 -1.57 19.12
N GLU A 500 54.15 -2.89 19.22
CA GLU A 500 54.63 -3.68 20.37
C GLU A 500 56.15 -3.54 20.54
N GLN A 501 56.92 -3.54 19.44
CA GLN A 501 58.37 -3.29 19.45
C GLN A 501 58.75 -1.88 19.94
N LEU A 502 57.86 -0.90 19.76
CA LEU A 502 58.04 0.48 20.21
C LEU A 502 57.43 0.73 21.60
N GLY A 503 56.88 -0.31 22.26
CA GLY A 503 56.18 -0.18 23.55
C GLY A 503 54.85 0.58 23.46
N GLY A 504 54.28 0.68 22.26
CA GLY A 504 52.95 1.26 22.02
C GLY A 504 51.91 0.16 21.79
N GLU A 505 50.69 0.38 22.29
CA GLU A 505 49.57 -0.53 22.07
C GLU A 505 48.76 -0.05 20.85
N VAL A 506 48.57 -0.87 19.82
CA VAL A 506 47.66 -0.52 18.72
C VAL A 506 46.24 -0.72 19.21
N MET A 507 45.62 0.36 19.64
CA MET A 507 44.18 0.37 19.88
C MET A 507 43.46 0.21 18.53
N LEU A 508 42.68 -0.87 18.39
CA LEU A 508 41.65 -0.95 17.36
C LEU A 508 40.65 0.19 17.63
N GLU A 509 40.26 0.96 16.60
CA GLU A 509 39.37 2.14 16.70
C GLU A 509 38.05 1.90 17.50
N GLN A 510 37.69 0.65 17.76
CA GLN A 510 36.50 0.27 18.53
C GLN A 510 36.67 0.41 20.05
N PHE A 511 37.90 0.45 20.59
CA PHE A 511 38.15 0.51 22.04
C PHE A 511 38.49 1.91 22.58
N GLU A 512 38.65 2.94 21.71
CA GLU A 512 38.80 4.33 22.17
C GLU A 512 37.54 4.85 22.89
N ASP A 513 36.36 4.30 22.57
CA ASP A 513 35.08 4.73 23.15
C ASP A 513 34.79 4.11 24.54
N GLU A 514 35.46 3.01 24.92
CA GLU A 514 35.27 2.32 26.22
C GLU A 514 36.23 2.80 27.32
N ALA A 515 37.36 3.42 26.97
CA ALA A 515 38.42 3.78 27.91
C ALA A 515 38.22 5.14 28.62
N ASN A 516 37.14 5.87 28.34
CA ASN A 516 36.89 7.18 28.94
C ASN A 516 35.67 7.14 29.89
N PRO A 517 35.86 7.07 31.22
CA PRO A 517 34.80 6.87 32.21
C PRO A 517 34.12 8.19 32.59
N ASP A 518 33.90 9.10 31.64
CA ASP A 518 33.21 10.36 31.90
C ASP A 518 31.79 10.33 31.32
N SER A 519 30.84 10.20 32.24
CA SER A 519 29.42 9.98 32.05
C SER A 519 28.72 11.00 31.13
N THR A 520 27.83 10.50 30.26
CA THR A 520 26.96 11.19 29.29
C THR A 520 27.62 11.66 27.98
N PRO A 521 27.06 11.29 26.80
CA PRO A 521 27.59 11.81 25.55
C PRO A 521 27.20 13.28 25.44
N ARG A 522 28.17 14.20 25.58
CA ARG A 522 28.01 15.62 25.18
C ARG A 522 27.82 15.71 23.66
N LEU A 523 26.63 15.32 23.18
CA LEU A 523 26.15 15.65 21.84
C LEU A 523 26.05 17.17 21.72
N HIS A 524 26.19 17.71 20.52
CA HIS A 524 25.97 19.13 20.29
C HIS A 524 24.51 19.50 20.65
N PRO A 525 24.24 20.66 21.30
CA PRO A 525 22.89 21.06 21.68
C PRO A 525 21.89 21.00 20.52
N LEU A 526 22.28 21.50 19.34
CA LEU A 526 21.46 21.44 18.12
C LEU A 526 21.19 19.99 17.63
N THR A 527 22.11 19.06 17.88
CA THR A 527 21.89 17.63 17.60
C THR A 527 20.84 17.07 18.57
N VAL A 528 20.87 17.47 19.84
CA VAL A 528 19.88 17.05 20.85
C VAL A 528 18.49 17.60 20.52
N GLU A 529 18.40 18.89 20.18
CA GLU A 529 17.16 19.54 19.75
C GLU A 529 16.59 18.89 18.47
N GLY A 530 17.47 18.50 17.55
CA GLY A 530 17.12 17.84 16.30
C GLY A 530 16.67 16.38 16.41
N LYS A 531 16.77 15.73 17.58
CA LYS A 531 16.38 14.32 17.73
C LYS A 531 14.89 14.09 17.55
N PHE A 532 14.55 13.17 16.66
CA PHE A 532 13.19 12.69 16.45
C PHE A 532 12.72 11.78 17.58
N SER A 533 13.58 10.86 18.01
CA SER A 533 13.24 9.87 19.04
C SER A 533 12.72 10.49 20.35
N THR A 534 11.84 9.75 21.01
CA THR A 534 11.43 9.97 22.40
C THR A 534 12.63 9.78 23.33
N ASP A 535 12.53 10.29 24.56
CA ASP A 535 13.54 10.06 25.60
C ASP A 535 12.85 9.41 26.81
N PRO A 536 13.08 8.10 27.07
CA PRO A 536 13.94 7.17 26.34
C PRO A 536 13.45 6.84 24.92
N SER A 537 14.36 6.37 24.05
CA SER A 537 14.05 6.08 22.63
C SER A 537 13.05 4.93 22.42
N THR A 538 12.99 4.01 23.40
CA THR A 538 12.01 2.92 23.44
C THR A 538 10.87 3.32 24.35
N VAL A 539 9.64 3.29 23.83
CA VAL A 539 8.44 3.65 24.59
C VAL A 539 8.03 2.49 25.49
N PHE A 540 7.97 2.75 26.79
CA PHE A 540 7.38 1.87 27.78
C PHE A 540 5.95 2.33 28.03
N LEU A 541 4.97 1.47 27.74
CA LEU A 541 3.58 1.85 27.97
C LEU A 541 3.31 1.95 29.47
N PRO A 542 2.67 3.04 29.94
CA PRO A 542 2.36 3.20 31.35
C PRO A 542 1.51 2.04 31.87
N LYS A 543 1.88 1.56 33.05
CA LYS A 543 1.11 0.52 33.75
C LYS A 543 -0.21 1.06 34.27
N ASP A 544 -0.22 2.28 34.78
CA ASP A 544 -1.38 2.82 35.49
C ASP A 544 -2.49 3.29 34.54
N THR A 545 -2.12 3.90 33.40
CA THR A 545 -3.10 4.51 32.48
C THR A 545 -3.46 3.65 31.27
N VAL A 546 -2.55 2.77 30.82
CA VAL A 546 -2.76 2.00 29.57
C VAL A 546 -2.79 0.49 29.85
N THR A 547 -1.66 -0.10 30.24
CA THR A 547 -1.55 -1.58 30.24
C THR A 547 -2.27 -2.25 31.39
N GLY A 548 -2.34 -1.62 32.56
CA GLY A 548 -3.06 -2.11 33.75
C GLY A 548 -4.57 -2.18 33.51
N PRO A 549 -5.23 -1.05 33.19
CA PRO A 549 -6.68 -1.04 32.90
C PRO A 549 -7.07 -2.02 31.78
N ILE A 550 -6.30 -2.08 30.69
CA ILE A 550 -6.54 -3.06 29.62
C ILE A 550 -6.42 -4.49 30.15
N SER A 551 -5.42 -4.79 30.98
CA SER A 551 -5.26 -6.13 31.55
C SER A 551 -6.43 -6.53 32.45
N VAL A 552 -7.00 -5.59 33.21
CA VAL A 552 -8.20 -5.82 34.02
C VAL A 552 -9.40 -6.13 33.11
N ILE A 553 -9.66 -5.29 32.10
CA ILE A 553 -10.76 -5.50 31.14
C ILE A 553 -10.64 -6.87 30.45
N LEU A 554 -9.43 -7.28 30.07
CA LEU A 554 -9.19 -8.54 29.39
C LEU A 554 -9.22 -9.76 30.33
N SER A 555 -9.06 -9.59 31.64
CA SER A 555 -9.03 -10.70 32.61
C SER A 555 -10.38 -11.40 32.78
N ASP A 556 -11.48 -10.72 32.47
CA ASP A 556 -12.83 -11.28 32.48
C ASP A 556 -13.07 -12.29 31.35
N TYR A 557 -12.15 -12.41 30.40
CA TYR A 557 -12.32 -13.17 29.17
C TYR A 557 -11.20 -14.20 28.95
N SER A 558 -11.52 -15.25 28.18
CA SER A 558 -10.54 -16.29 27.82
C SER A 558 -9.47 -15.75 26.88
N ASN A 559 -8.22 -15.90 27.28
CA ASN A 559 -7.05 -15.50 26.49
C ASN A 559 -6.97 -16.19 25.12
N LYS A 560 -7.44 -17.44 25.03
CA LYS A 560 -7.47 -18.20 23.77
C LYS A 560 -8.45 -17.55 22.79
N HIS A 561 -9.66 -17.22 23.24
CA HIS A 561 -10.67 -16.61 22.39
C HIS A 561 -10.25 -15.21 21.91
N ILE A 562 -9.58 -14.42 22.75
CA ILE A 562 -9.03 -13.13 22.34
C ILE A 562 -7.98 -13.31 21.24
N ALA A 563 -7.07 -14.28 21.41
CA ALA A 563 -6.05 -14.59 20.40
C ALA A 563 -6.66 -15.08 19.08
N ASP A 564 -7.62 -16.02 19.14
CA ASP A 564 -8.30 -16.57 17.97
C ASP A 564 -9.04 -15.48 17.19
N VAL A 565 -9.75 -14.58 17.89
CA VAL A 565 -10.44 -13.44 17.27
C VAL A 565 -9.44 -12.45 16.69
N ALA A 566 -8.35 -12.14 17.38
CA ALA A 566 -7.30 -11.28 16.85
C ALA A 566 -6.66 -11.86 15.58
N HIS A 567 -6.37 -13.17 15.54
CA HIS A 567 -5.82 -13.83 14.35
C HIS A 567 -6.82 -13.86 13.20
N ARG A 568 -8.11 -14.06 13.49
CA ARG A 568 -9.16 -14.04 12.48
C ARG A 568 -9.34 -12.64 11.87
N VAL A 569 -9.34 -11.60 12.70
CA VAL A 569 -9.60 -10.21 12.28
C VAL A 569 -8.36 -9.58 11.63
N PHE A 570 -7.21 -9.65 12.31
CA PHE A 570 -5.99 -8.94 11.88
C PHE A 570 -5.04 -9.83 11.06
N GLY A 571 -5.39 -11.10 10.83
CA GLY A 571 -4.72 -12.03 9.93
C GLY A 571 -3.67 -12.93 10.60
N GLY A 572 -3.97 -14.21 10.80
CA GLY A 572 -3.02 -15.21 11.31
C GLY A 572 -2.28 -14.81 12.60
N THR A 573 -1.25 -15.58 12.95
CA THR A 573 -0.57 -15.46 14.26
C THR A 573 0.19 -14.16 14.46
N ARG A 574 0.68 -13.54 13.38
CA ARG A 574 1.50 -12.30 13.43
C ARG A 574 0.69 -11.02 13.17
N VAL A 575 -0.63 -11.12 13.05
CA VAL A 575 -1.58 -9.99 12.91
C VAL A 575 -1.08 -8.86 11.98
N PRO A 576 -0.67 -9.16 10.73
CA PRO A 576 -0.04 -8.19 9.85
C PRO A 576 -0.97 -7.08 9.36
N TYR A 577 -2.29 -7.21 9.53
CA TYR A 577 -3.27 -6.17 9.23
C TYR A 577 -3.60 -5.30 10.45
N SER A 578 -2.88 -5.46 11.57
CA SER A 578 -2.88 -4.51 12.70
C SER A 578 -1.95 -3.30 12.42
N THR A 579 -1.55 -2.57 13.45
CA THR A 579 -0.49 -1.54 13.38
C THR A 579 0.88 -2.10 12.98
N THR A 580 1.10 -3.40 13.13
CA THR A 580 2.36 -4.07 12.76
C THR A 580 2.59 -4.04 11.24
N THR A 581 3.76 -3.58 10.81
CA THR A 581 4.14 -3.61 9.38
C THR A 581 4.98 -4.85 9.07
N PRO A 582 4.48 -5.79 8.25
CA PRO A 582 5.23 -7.00 7.91
C PRO A 582 6.49 -6.67 7.09
N PRO A 583 7.56 -7.48 7.19
CA PRO A 583 8.77 -7.24 6.42
C PRO A 583 8.50 -7.37 4.91
N PRO A 584 9.20 -6.60 4.04
CA PRO A 584 8.97 -6.63 2.59
C PRO A 584 9.07 -8.02 1.95
N ARG A 585 9.84 -8.93 2.56
CA ARG A 585 10.03 -10.32 2.14
C ARG A 585 8.74 -11.14 2.16
N ALA A 586 7.80 -10.80 3.03
CA ALA A 586 6.53 -11.50 3.18
C ALA A 586 5.56 -11.25 2.00
N GLN A 587 5.81 -10.21 1.18
CA GLN A 587 5.01 -9.85 0.00
C GLN A 587 3.48 -9.77 0.26
N MET A 588 3.09 -9.42 1.48
CA MET A 588 1.68 -9.35 1.86
C MET A 588 1.00 -8.09 1.29
N PRO A 589 -0.32 -8.18 1.02
CA PRO A 589 -1.06 -7.04 0.50
C PRO A 589 -1.09 -5.91 1.53
N GLN A 590 -0.91 -4.68 1.04
CA GLN A 590 -1.03 -3.47 1.86
C GLN A 590 -2.52 -3.10 1.94
N LEU A 591 -3.16 -3.52 3.02
CA LEU A 591 -4.59 -3.31 3.31
C LEU A 591 -4.76 -2.36 4.51
N PRO A 592 -5.90 -1.66 4.60
CA PRO A 592 -6.27 -0.91 5.79
C PRO A 592 -6.44 -1.81 7.02
N ILE A 593 -6.46 -1.21 8.20
CA ILE A 593 -6.77 -1.91 9.45
C ILE A 593 -8.25 -2.33 9.39
N PRO A 594 -8.60 -3.62 9.53
CA PRO A 594 -9.97 -4.10 9.31
C PRO A 594 -11.04 -3.57 10.28
N LEU A 595 -10.66 -3.22 11.52
CA LEU A 595 -11.56 -2.64 12.51
C LEU A 595 -11.27 -1.16 12.69
N GLU A 596 -12.30 -0.33 12.53
CA GLU A 596 -12.23 1.12 12.69
C GLU A 596 -12.96 1.56 13.95
N ALA A 597 -12.45 2.56 14.68
CA ALA A 597 -13.13 3.07 15.88
C ALA A 597 -14.52 3.64 15.58
N SER A 598 -14.71 4.24 14.41
CA SER A 598 -15.98 4.78 13.91
C SER A 598 -16.98 3.71 13.50
N GLN A 599 -16.60 2.43 13.46
CA GLN A 599 -17.49 1.36 13.06
C GLN A 599 -18.68 1.25 14.01
N ARG A 600 -19.87 1.10 13.42
CA ARG A 600 -21.16 1.07 14.09
C ARG A 600 -21.32 -0.04 15.13
N HIS A 601 -20.87 -1.23 14.78
CA HIS A 601 -21.06 -2.45 15.56
C HIS A 601 -19.73 -3.19 15.68
N MET A 602 -19.36 -3.56 16.89
CA MET A 602 -18.32 -4.53 17.20
C MET A 602 -18.83 -5.51 18.25
N SER A 603 -18.56 -6.80 18.08
CA SER A 603 -18.77 -7.77 19.15
C SER A 603 -17.86 -7.48 20.35
N GLU A 604 -18.18 -8.03 21.53
CA GLU A 604 -17.34 -7.88 22.72
C GLU A 604 -15.92 -8.39 22.50
N MET A 605 -15.75 -9.50 21.78
CA MET A 605 -14.44 -10.05 21.49
C MET A 605 -13.67 -9.20 20.47
N GLU A 606 -14.33 -8.63 19.48
CA GLU A 606 -13.69 -7.69 18.54
C GLU A 606 -13.24 -6.42 19.24
N ALA A 607 -14.05 -5.89 20.17
CA ALA A 607 -13.65 -4.74 20.99
C ALA A 607 -12.47 -5.07 21.91
N ASN A 608 -12.45 -6.26 22.52
CA ASN A 608 -11.30 -6.76 23.28
C ASN A 608 -10.04 -6.91 22.40
N ALA A 609 -10.18 -7.48 21.21
CA ALA A 609 -9.09 -7.63 20.27
C ALA A 609 -8.56 -6.25 19.81
N TYR A 610 -9.46 -5.28 19.56
CA TYR A 610 -9.11 -3.91 19.20
C TYR A 610 -8.20 -3.25 20.24
N ILE A 611 -8.61 -3.24 21.52
CA ILE A 611 -7.81 -2.65 22.60
C ILE A 611 -6.54 -3.46 22.88
N ALA A 612 -6.54 -4.77 22.68
CA ALA A 612 -5.37 -5.61 22.95
C ALA A 612 -4.29 -5.49 21.86
N THR A 613 -4.66 -5.32 20.60
CA THR A 613 -3.72 -5.32 19.47
C THR A 613 -3.39 -3.93 18.94
N LEU A 614 -4.36 -3.01 18.87
CA LEU A 614 -4.18 -1.72 18.18
C LEU A 614 -3.74 -0.60 19.12
N TYR A 615 -4.29 -0.54 20.34
CA TYR A 615 -3.97 0.53 21.28
C TYR A 615 -2.46 0.68 21.52
N PRO A 616 -1.67 -0.40 21.75
CA PRO A 616 -0.26 -0.22 22.03
C PRO A 616 0.52 0.45 20.90
N GLY A 617 0.27 0.04 19.66
CA GLY A 617 0.92 0.62 18.49
C GLY A 617 0.43 2.03 18.17
N MET A 618 -0.88 2.28 18.29
CA MET A 618 -1.46 3.62 18.10
C MET A 618 -0.94 4.60 19.15
N TYR A 619 -0.92 4.21 20.43
CA TYR A 619 -0.35 5.01 21.51
C TYR A 619 1.12 5.37 21.25
N ALA A 620 1.96 4.37 20.91
CA ALA A 620 3.38 4.60 20.69
C ALA A 620 3.67 5.54 19.50
N SER A 621 2.99 5.33 18.37
CA SER A 621 3.14 6.17 17.18
C SER A 621 2.61 7.60 17.40
N VAL A 622 1.46 7.76 18.06
CA VAL A 622 0.90 9.08 18.40
C VAL A 622 1.80 9.81 19.39
N LEU A 623 2.30 9.14 20.43
CA LEU A 623 3.22 9.73 21.41
C LEU A 623 4.48 10.27 20.73
N SER A 624 5.09 9.49 19.84
CA SER A 624 6.25 9.91 19.06
C SER A 624 5.99 11.19 18.27
N VAL A 625 4.87 11.26 17.54
CA VAL A 625 4.49 12.45 16.77
C VAL A 625 4.19 13.64 17.68
N LEU A 626 3.48 13.46 18.78
CA LEU A 626 3.17 14.53 19.73
C LEU A 626 4.43 15.10 20.37
N THR A 627 5.41 14.25 20.73
CA THR A 627 6.69 14.74 21.25
C THR A 627 7.47 15.53 20.22
N GLU A 628 7.42 15.15 18.94
CA GLU A 628 8.01 15.95 17.87
C GLU A 628 7.29 17.30 17.69
N VAL A 629 5.96 17.29 17.66
CA VAL A 629 5.15 18.52 17.54
C VAL A 629 5.45 19.46 18.72
N ARG A 630 5.52 18.94 19.95
CA ARG A 630 5.94 19.70 21.13
C ARG A 630 7.33 20.31 20.96
N LYS A 631 8.33 19.54 20.52
CA LYS A 631 9.70 20.04 20.30
C LYS A 631 9.72 21.18 19.29
N ARG A 632 8.96 21.07 18.19
CA ARG A 632 8.93 22.09 17.13
C ARG A 632 8.10 23.33 17.49
N LEU A 633 6.99 23.16 18.20
CA LEU A 633 6.15 24.28 18.65
C LEU A 633 6.70 24.96 19.91
N GLY A 634 7.56 24.29 20.67
CA GLY A 634 8.11 24.74 21.94
C GLY A 634 7.19 24.45 23.13
N SER A 635 7.74 24.43 24.34
CA SER A 635 6.97 24.21 25.58
C SER A 635 5.88 25.26 25.81
N ASP A 636 6.08 26.48 25.32
CA ASP A 636 5.13 27.58 25.51
C ASP A 636 3.77 27.29 24.85
N TRP A 637 3.75 26.52 23.75
CA TRP A 637 2.51 26.13 23.10
C TRP A 637 1.61 25.29 24.01
N ILE A 638 2.16 24.26 24.65
CA ILE A 638 1.38 23.41 25.56
C ILE A 638 1.02 24.18 26.83
N ARG A 639 1.92 25.02 27.35
CA ARG A 639 1.64 25.86 28.52
C ARG A 639 0.47 26.82 28.27
N GLN A 640 0.42 27.46 27.10
CA GLN A 640 -0.70 28.32 26.72
C GLN A 640 -2.02 27.54 26.70
N LEU A 641 -2.03 26.34 26.13
CA LEU A 641 -3.21 25.46 26.12
C LEU A 641 -3.64 25.03 27.53
N LEU A 642 -2.69 24.77 28.43
CA LEU A 642 -2.97 24.40 29.83
C LEU A 642 -3.54 25.57 30.64
N THR A 643 -3.12 26.81 30.35
CA THR A 643 -3.60 28.02 31.03
C THR A 643 -4.98 28.50 30.56
N GLN A 644 -5.49 27.95 29.46
CA GLN A 644 -6.80 28.31 28.91
C GLN A 644 -7.94 27.92 29.86
N GLU A 645 -8.97 28.76 29.94
CA GLU A 645 -10.17 28.46 30.73
C GLU A 645 -10.85 27.17 30.25
N GLY A 646 -10.92 26.15 31.10
CA GLY A 646 -11.45 24.83 30.76
C GLY A 646 -10.45 23.85 30.15
N GLY A 647 -9.19 24.27 29.96
CA GLY A 647 -8.10 23.47 29.40
C GLY A 647 -8.24 23.16 27.90
N PRO A 648 -7.31 22.38 27.32
CA PRO A 648 -7.29 22.10 25.89
C PRO A 648 -8.49 21.28 25.42
N HIS A 649 -9.02 21.61 24.24
CA HIS A 649 -10.03 20.82 23.55
C HIS A 649 -9.39 19.88 22.53
N VAL A 650 -9.42 18.58 22.81
CA VAL A 650 -8.76 17.57 21.95
C VAL A 650 -9.77 16.60 21.35
N LEU A 651 -9.61 16.28 20.08
CA LEU A 651 -10.38 15.27 19.35
C LEU A 651 -9.49 14.11 18.93
N ASP A 652 -9.81 12.91 19.37
CA ASP A 652 -9.31 11.67 18.78
C ASP A 652 -10.36 11.14 17.78
N ALA A 653 -10.02 11.26 16.49
CA ALA A 653 -10.94 11.00 15.39
C ALA A 653 -11.05 9.52 15.01
N SER A 654 -10.08 8.67 15.37
CA SER A 654 -10.01 7.30 14.85
C SER A 654 -9.23 6.28 15.69
N ALA A 655 -8.51 6.68 16.75
CA ALA A 655 -7.76 5.75 17.61
C ALA A 655 -8.62 5.10 18.72
N GLY A 656 -9.90 5.50 18.82
CA GLY A 656 -10.84 4.99 19.82
C GLY A 656 -10.43 5.27 21.26
N GLY A 657 -9.57 6.28 21.51
CA GLY A 657 -9.12 6.69 22.84
C GLY A 657 -7.61 6.63 23.05
N ALA A 658 -6.90 5.80 22.27
CA ALA A 658 -5.44 5.63 22.42
C ALA A 658 -4.67 6.94 22.17
N GLY A 659 -5.16 7.81 21.27
CA GLY A 659 -4.54 9.09 20.98
C GLY A 659 -4.68 10.09 22.14
N VAL A 660 -5.83 10.08 22.83
CA VAL A 660 -6.06 10.89 24.03
C VAL A 660 -5.16 10.45 25.18
N LEU A 661 -4.94 9.13 25.36
CA LEU A 661 -4.03 8.62 26.39
C LEU A 661 -2.61 9.14 26.16
N ALA A 662 -2.10 9.05 24.92
CA ALA A 662 -0.79 9.59 24.57
C ALA A 662 -0.70 11.11 24.79
N TRP A 663 -1.75 11.86 24.42
CA TRP A 663 -1.84 13.30 24.67
C TRP A 663 -1.77 13.66 26.16
N ARG A 664 -2.47 12.92 27.01
CA ARG A 664 -2.49 13.15 28.46
C ARG A 664 -1.15 12.93 29.12
N ASP A 665 -0.35 12.01 28.62
CA ASP A 665 1.00 11.77 29.14
C ASP A 665 1.96 12.88 28.73
N VAL A 666 1.81 13.45 27.53
CA VAL A 666 2.55 14.66 27.13
C VAL A 666 2.15 15.86 27.99
N LEU A 667 0.86 16.05 28.26
CA LEU A 667 0.39 17.11 29.17
C LEU A 667 0.91 16.90 30.60
N ARG A 668 0.92 15.66 31.09
CA ARG A 668 1.46 15.32 32.41
C ARG A 668 2.92 15.71 32.52
N ALA A 669 3.73 15.28 31.56
CA ALA A 669 5.16 15.57 31.54
C ALA A 669 5.42 17.08 31.51
N GLU A 670 4.65 17.86 30.72
CA GLU A 670 4.76 19.32 30.73
C GLU A 670 4.36 19.95 32.05
N TRP A 671 3.30 19.44 32.67
CA TRP A 671 2.83 19.94 33.95
C TRP A 671 3.85 19.69 35.07
N GLU A 672 4.41 18.48 35.15
CA GLU A 672 5.45 18.11 36.10
C GLU A 672 6.71 18.97 35.93
N LEU A 673 7.07 19.33 34.69
CA LEU A 673 8.16 20.27 34.43
C LEU A 673 7.83 21.72 34.85
N MET A 674 6.56 22.12 34.75
CA MET A 674 6.12 23.47 35.13
C MET A 674 5.96 23.63 36.64
N VAL A 675 5.56 22.56 37.34
CA VAL A 675 5.34 22.53 38.79
C VAL A 675 6.03 21.31 39.40
N PRO A 676 7.36 21.37 39.66
CA PRO A 676 8.12 20.21 40.12
C PRO A 676 7.71 19.67 41.49
N ASP A 677 7.20 20.55 42.38
CA ASP A 677 6.76 20.17 43.73
C ASP A 677 5.33 19.60 43.77
N HIS A 678 4.71 19.37 42.62
CA HIS A 678 3.34 18.82 42.53
C HIS A 678 3.32 17.35 43.00
N PRO A 679 2.47 16.97 43.96
CA PRO A 679 2.34 15.58 44.38
C PRO A 679 1.93 14.67 43.21
N GLN A 680 2.56 13.50 43.08
CA GLN A 680 2.36 12.57 41.96
C GLN A 680 0.89 12.10 41.79
N LEU A 681 0.10 12.13 42.87
CA LEU A 681 -1.30 11.69 42.90
C LEU A 681 -2.31 12.84 42.76
N SER A 682 -1.88 14.10 42.77
CA SER A 682 -2.81 15.22 42.61
C SER A 682 -3.21 15.44 41.15
N PRO A 683 -4.49 15.79 40.90
CA PRO A 683 -4.97 15.99 39.54
C PRO A 683 -4.25 17.17 38.87
N TYR A 684 -4.00 17.04 37.57
CA TYR A 684 -3.50 18.11 36.70
C TYR A 684 -4.56 18.45 35.64
N PRO A 685 -4.55 19.67 35.08
CA PRO A 685 -5.54 20.08 34.09
C PRO A 685 -5.39 19.30 32.78
N VAL A 686 -6.30 18.35 32.54
CA VAL A 686 -6.33 17.53 31.32
C VAL A 686 -7.18 18.13 30.18
N GLY A 687 -7.98 19.15 30.49
CA GLY A 687 -8.94 19.74 29.56
C GLY A 687 -10.12 18.81 29.23
N ARG A 688 -10.80 19.09 28.11
CA ARG A 688 -11.93 18.29 27.62
C ARG A 688 -11.52 17.52 26.37
N SER A 689 -11.58 16.20 26.43
CA SER A 689 -11.30 15.36 25.27
C SER A 689 -12.58 14.80 24.65
N THR A 690 -12.58 14.65 23.34
CA THR A 690 -13.64 14.02 22.57
C THR A 690 -13.06 12.85 21.81
N VAL A 691 -13.72 11.69 21.86
CA VAL A 691 -13.28 10.47 21.17
C VAL A 691 -14.37 10.01 20.23
N VAL A 692 -14.01 9.72 18.98
CA VAL A 692 -14.93 9.11 18.02
C VAL A 692 -14.94 7.61 18.24
N THR A 693 -16.09 7.07 18.62
CA THR A 693 -16.30 5.64 18.82
C THR A 693 -17.74 5.29 18.46
N GLY A 694 -17.92 4.57 17.35
CA GLY A 694 -19.23 4.18 16.83
C GLY A 694 -19.86 3.04 17.64
N SER A 695 -19.08 2.03 17.99
CA SER A 695 -19.56 0.86 18.71
C SER A 695 -19.68 1.11 20.21
N GLU A 696 -20.82 0.75 20.78
CA GLU A 696 -21.05 0.83 22.23
C GLU A 696 -20.09 -0.07 23.03
N THR A 697 -19.77 -1.26 22.52
CA THR A 697 -18.88 -2.22 23.20
C THR A 697 -17.45 -1.67 23.37
N LEU A 698 -16.94 -0.96 22.37
CA LEU A 698 -15.63 -0.30 22.43
C LEU A 698 -15.70 0.95 23.32
N ARG A 699 -16.78 1.73 23.21
CA ARG A 699 -17.02 2.92 24.03
C ARG A 699 -17.02 2.59 25.52
N LEU A 700 -17.70 1.52 25.93
CA LEU A 700 -17.73 1.08 27.34
C LEU A 700 -16.32 0.79 27.87
N ARG A 701 -15.51 0.06 27.10
CA ARG A 701 -14.10 -0.25 27.46
C ARG A 701 -13.24 1.01 27.53
N ALA A 702 -13.34 1.88 26.53
CA ALA A 702 -12.60 3.14 26.48
C ALA A 702 -12.98 4.06 27.66
N SER A 703 -14.26 4.10 28.03
CA SER A 703 -14.75 4.94 29.14
C SER A 703 -14.20 4.56 30.51
N LEU A 704 -13.77 3.29 30.69
CA LEU A 704 -13.12 2.85 31.93
C LEU A 704 -11.70 3.42 32.10
N MET A 705 -11.07 3.84 31.00
CA MET A 705 -9.70 4.37 30.99
C MET A 705 -9.67 5.90 30.85
N LEU A 706 -10.76 6.50 30.40
CA LEU A 706 -10.82 7.88 29.97
C LEU A 706 -11.78 8.71 30.84
N GLU A 707 -11.21 9.49 31.75
CA GLU A 707 -11.95 10.48 32.54
C GLU A 707 -12.23 11.75 31.73
N ASN A 708 -13.31 12.49 32.03
CA ASN A 708 -13.65 13.78 31.38
C ASN A 708 -13.69 13.75 29.84
N THR A 709 -14.08 12.62 29.25
CA THR A 709 -14.18 12.46 27.79
C THR A 709 -15.61 12.36 27.29
N SER A 710 -15.93 13.08 26.21
CA SER A 710 -17.17 12.88 25.47
C SER A 710 -16.97 11.93 24.28
N PHE A 711 -17.84 10.93 24.15
CA PHE A 711 -17.83 10.01 23.01
C PHE A 711 -18.79 10.46 21.92
N LEU A 712 -18.32 10.50 20.67
CA LEU A 712 -19.15 10.78 19.49
C LEU A 712 -19.25 9.51 18.63
N PRO A 713 -20.46 9.10 18.19
CA PRO A 713 -20.60 7.91 17.34
C PRO A 713 -20.01 8.10 15.95
N ARG A 714 -20.07 9.34 15.42
CA ARG A 714 -19.50 9.72 14.13
C ARG A 714 -19.01 11.16 14.17
N LEU A 715 -18.08 11.50 13.28
CA LEU A 715 -17.63 12.87 13.11
C LEU A 715 -18.79 13.76 12.61
N PRO A 716 -18.97 14.97 13.16
CA PRO A 716 -19.82 15.98 12.56
C PRO A 716 -19.32 16.31 11.17
N ASP A 717 -20.24 16.48 10.22
CA ASP A 717 -19.92 16.82 8.84
C ASP A 717 -20.12 18.32 8.62
N TYR A 718 -19.04 19.09 8.76
CA TYR A 718 -19.09 20.54 8.60
C TYR A 718 -18.94 21.02 7.15
N VAL A 719 -18.56 20.15 6.22
CA VAL A 719 -18.42 20.50 4.79
C VAL A 719 -19.80 20.83 4.21
N HIS A 720 -20.81 20.04 4.57
CA HIS A 720 -22.18 20.22 4.07
C HIS A 720 -23.07 21.08 4.99
N ILE A 721 -22.50 21.68 6.04
CA ILE A 721 -23.24 22.57 6.94
C ILE A 721 -23.23 23.99 6.41
N ARG A 722 -24.44 24.53 6.19
CA ARG A 722 -24.66 25.90 5.72
C ARG A 722 -23.92 26.93 6.58
N GLU A 723 -23.12 27.76 5.93
CA GLU A 723 -22.39 28.86 6.60
C GLU A 723 -23.28 30.08 6.82
N LYS A 724 -24.27 30.26 5.93
CA LYS A 724 -25.20 31.40 5.93
C LYS A 724 -26.66 30.91 6.02
N PRO A 725 -27.58 31.74 6.53
CA PRO A 725 -29.02 31.54 6.36
C PRO A 725 -29.35 31.36 4.88
N THR A 726 -30.06 30.28 4.56
CA THR A 726 -30.57 30.02 3.20
C THR A 726 -31.99 30.55 3.09
N LEU A 727 -32.50 30.73 1.88
CA LEU A 727 -33.88 31.19 1.63
C LEU A 727 -34.92 30.34 2.38
N ASP A 728 -34.68 29.02 2.47
CA ASP A 728 -35.55 28.05 3.14
C ASP A 728 -35.36 27.94 4.67
N ASP A 729 -34.24 28.43 5.21
CA ASP A 729 -33.94 28.32 6.66
C ASP A 729 -33.20 29.56 7.17
N GLN A 730 -33.98 30.48 7.73
CA GLN A 730 -33.49 31.73 8.34
C GLN A 730 -32.84 31.52 9.71
N ARG A 731 -32.85 30.30 10.27
CA ARG A 731 -32.18 30.03 11.55
C ARG A 731 -30.69 30.35 11.44
N ALA A 732 -30.10 30.87 12.53
CA ALA A 732 -28.66 31.06 12.59
C ALA A 732 -27.93 29.74 12.33
N PRO A 733 -26.77 29.76 11.63
CA PRO A 733 -26.00 28.55 11.41
C PRO A 733 -25.64 27.89 12.75
N PRO A 734 -25.68 26.55 12.84
CA PRO A 734 -25.35 25.86 14.08
C PRO A 734 -23.92 26.18 14.51
N LYS A 735 -23.72 26.47 15.80
CA LYS A 735 -22.38 26.74 16.35
C LYS A 735 -21.48 25.53 16.10
N ARG A 736 -20.42 25.72 15.30
CA ARG A 736 -19.41 24.70 15.01
C ARG A 736 -18.58 24.47 16.28
N LYS A 737 -18.46 23.22 16.73
CA LYS A 737 -17.50 22.86 17.78
C LYS A 737 -16.11 22.85 17.17
N GLN A 738 -15.19 23.57 17.78
CA GLN A 738 -13.80 23.67 17.35
C GLN A 738 -12.91 22.92 18.33
N TYR A 739 -11.81 22.36 17.82
CA TYR A 739 -10.82 21.63 18.61
C TYR A 739 -9.45 22.26 18.43
N ASP A 740 -8.67 22.34 19.51
CA ASP A 740 -7.32 22.87 19.50
C ASP A 740 -6.34 21.84 18.95
N VAL A 741 -6.57 20.55 19.21
CA VAL A 741 -5.76 19.45 18.68
C VAL A 741 -6.67 18.34 18.14
N ILE A 742 -6.43 17.90 16.90
CA ILE A 742 -7.11 16.78 16.28
C ILE A 742 -6.08 15.70 15.94
N ILE A 743 -6.31 14.48 16.42
CA ILE A 743 -5.45 13.31 16.18
C ILE A 743 -6.26 12.28 15.40
N ALA A 744 -5.81 11.95 14.19
CA ALA A 744 -6.46 10.99 13.32
C ALA A 744 -5.47 9.92 12.80
N PRO A 745 -5.17 8.89 13.62
CA PRO A 745 -4.37 7.75 13.18
C PRO A 745 -5.21 6.74 12.40
N HIS A 746 -4.68 6.25 11.28
CA HIS A 746 -5.24 5.17 10.47
C HIS A 746 -6.67 5.41 9.94
N SER A 747 -7.04 6.67 9.64
CA SER A 747 -8.38 7.02 9.15
C SER A 747 -8.51 7.11 7.64
N LEU A 748 -7.41 7.20 6.89
CA LEU A 748 -7.43 7.56 5.47
C LEU A 748 -7.40 6.35 4.53
N LEU A 749 -6.63 5.31 4.89
CA LEU A 749 -6.39 4.16 4.02
C LEU A 749 -7.65 3.29 3.83
N GLY A 750 -8.58 3.32 4.79
CA GLY A 750 -9.88 2.63 4.69
C GLY A 750 -10.83 3.23 3.65
N ILE A 751 -10.62 4.48 3.27
CA ILE A 751 -11.44 5.18 2.27
C ILE A 751 -10.90 4.88 0.87
N GLU A 752 -11.66 4.19 0.03
CA GLU A 752 -11.17 3.75 -1.28
C GLU A 752 -10.95 4.91 -2.25
N GLU A 753 -11.90 5.85 -2.33
CA GLU A 753 -11.89 6.94 -3.30
C GLU A 753 -11.14 8.18 -2.80
N GLU A 754 -10.30 8.73 -3.69
CA GLU A 754 -9.44 9.89 -3.39
C GLU A 754 -10.25 11.16 -3.04
N TYR A 755 -11.41 11.36 -3.67
CA TYR A 755 -12.22 12.55 -3.38
C TYR A 755 -12.83 12.49 -1.98
N MET A 756 -13.28 11.31 -1.53
CA MET A 756 -13.79 11.10 -0.17
C MET A 756 -12.68 11.25 0.87
N ARG A 757 -11.45 10.81 0.56
CA ARG A 757 -10.29 11.09 1.43
C ARG A 757 -10.05 12.59 1.60
N LYS A 758 -10.10 13.34 0.50
CA LYS A 758 -9.94 14.80 0.53
C LYS A 758 -11.05 15.48 1.32
N GLU A 759 -12.29 15.08 1.09
CA GLU A 759 -13.46 15.55 1.85
C GLU A 759 -13.34 15.25 3.34
N HIS A 760 -12.85 14.06 3.71
CA HIS A 760 -12.60 13.70 5.10
C HIS A 760 -11.52 14.59 5.74
N VAL A 761 -10.41 14.84 5.05
CA VAL A 761 -9.36 15.76 5.50
C VAL A 761 -9.88 17.19 5.61
N GLU A 762 -10.72 17.63 4.66
CA GLU A 762 -11.37 18.94 4.67
C GLU A 762 -12.29 19.12 5.88
N ASN A 763 -13.08 18.09 6.19
CA ASN A 763 -13.93 18.10 7.36
C ASN A 763 -13.12 18.19 8.67
N LEU A 764 -12.01 17.44 8.78
CA LEU A 764 -11.09 17.54 9.91
C LEU A 764 -10.45 18.93 10.02
N TRP A 765 -10.07 19.55 8.90
CA TRP A 765 -9.55 20.92 8.88
C TRP A 765 -10.58 21.94 9.36
N ASN A 766 -11.85 21.77 8.97
CA ASN A 766 -12.96 22.64 9.38
C ASN A 766 -13.35 22.50 10.85
N LEU A 767 -13.13 21.32 11.44
CA LEU A 767 -13.28 21.05 12.87
C LEU A 767 -12.18 21.70 13.72
N LEU A 768 -11.07 22.11 13.11
CA LEU A 768 -9.92 22.67 13.81
C LEU A 768 -10.12 24.15 14.16
N ASN A 769 -9.63 24.57 15.33
CA ASN A 769 -9.63 25.96 15.76
C ASN A 769 -8.85 26.82 14.74
N PRO A 770 -9.48 27.85 14.14
CA PRO A 770 -8.83 28.71 13.15
C PRO A 770 -7.74 29.60 13.75
N ASN A 771 -7.58 29.67 15.07
CA ASN A 771 -6.59 30.51 15.76
C ASN A 771 -5.46 29.67 16.36
N GLY A 772 -4.81 28.83 15.56
CA GLY A 772 -3.61 28.09 15.99
C GLY A 772 -3.81 26.61 16.30
N GLY A 773 -4.95 26.01 15.92
CA GLY A 773 -5.19 24.58 16.13
C GLY A 773 -4.25 23.69 15.33
N VAL A 774 -3.98 22.49 15.84
CA VAL A 774 -3.06 21.50 15.26
C VAL A 774 -3.80 20.23 14.80
N LEU A 775 -3.65 19.90 13.52
CA LEU A 775 -4.15 18.66 12.91
C LEU A 775 -3.01 17.67 12.74
N ILE A 776 -3.18 16.45 13.23
CA ILE A 776 -2.22 15.36 13.12
C ILE A 776 -2.87 14.17 12.41
N LEU A 777 -2.34 13.81 11.25
CA LEU A 777 -2.77 12.65 10.46
C LEU A 777 -1.65 11.61 10.47
N LEU A 778 -1.97 10.36 10.79
CA LEU A 778 -1.00 9.26 10.77
C LEU A 778 -1.57 8.07 9.98
N GLU A 779 -0.71 7.36 9.27
CA GLU A 779 -1.03 6.08 8.63
C GLU A 779 0.09 5.07 8.77
N LYS A 780 -0.22 3.82 8.43
CA LYS A 780 0.75 2.73 8.46
C LYS A 780 1.92 2.97 7.50
N GLY A 781 3.13 2.68 7.97
CA GLY A 781 4.40 2.99 7.31
C GLY A 781 4.74 2.04 6.16
N HIS A 782 3.85 1.93 5.19
CA HIS A 782 4.07 1.25 3.92
C HIS A 782 3.64 2.16 2.77
N GLN A 783 3.86 1.71 1.53
CA GLN A 783 3.68 2.52 0.34
C GLN A 783 2.29 3.18 0.24
N LYS A 784 1.20 2.41 0.37
CA LYS A 784 -0.16 2.98 0.30
C LYS A 784 -0.49 3.97 1.44
N GLY A 785 -0.01 3.72 2.67
CA GLY A 785 -0.23 4.63 3.79
C GLY A 785 0.51 5.96 3.59
N PHE A 786 1.74 5.90 3.05
CA PHE A 786 2.45 7.10 2.61
C PHE A 786 1.71 7.87 1.51
N GLU A 787 1.17 7.17 0.49
CA GLU A 787 0.40 7.82 -0.59
C GLU A 787 -0.82 8.57 -0.05
N ALA A 788 -1.54 8.00 0.94
CA ALA A 788 -2.68 8.66 1.58
C ALA A 788 -2.27 9.94 2.34
N ILE A 789 -1.21 9.87 3.14
CA ILE A 789 -0.70 11.02 3.92
C ILE A 789 -0.10 12.10 3.00
N ALA A 790 0.64 11.70 1.97
CA ALA A 790 1.20 12.63 1.01
C ALA A 790 0.12 13.31 0.16
N GLY A 791 -0.96 12.59 -0.17
CA GLY A 791 -2.15 13.16 -0.80
C GLY A 791 -2.85 14.19 0.08
N ALA A 792 -3.03 13.89 1.37
CA ALA A 792 -3.57 14.83 2.35
C ALA A 792 -2.70 16.09 2.49
N ARG A 793 -1.37 15.93 2.59
CA ARG A 793 -0.41 17.06 2.62
C ARG A 793 -0.51 17.93 1.36
N ASP A 794 -0.55 17.31 0.18
CA ASP A 794 -0.66 18.04 -1.09
C ASP A 794 -1.98 18.81 -1.20
N MET A 795 -3.10 18.23 -0.72
CA MET A 795 -4.38 18.91 -0.63
C MET A 795 -4.33 20.12 0.32
N LEU A 796 -3.78 19.95 1.53
CA LEU A 796 -3.68 21.04 2.51
C LEU A 796 -2.88 22.22 1.96
N LEU A 797 -1.74 21.98 1.31
CA LEU A 797 -0.91 23.02 0.69
C LEU A 797 -1.58 23.69 -0.52
N LYS A 798 -2.37 22.94 -1.30
CA LYS A 798 -3.04 23.49 -2.50
C LYS A 798 -4.28 24.32 -2.16
N ARG A 799 -5.07 23.90 -1.17
CA ARG A 799 -6.38 24.51 -0.86
C ARG A 799 -6.38 25.43 0.35
N HIS A 800 -5.70 25.06 1.44
CA HIS A 800 -5.89 25.72 2.73
C HIS A 800 -4.70 26.54 3.20
N ILE A 801 -3.48 26.01 3.11
CA ILE A 801 -2.28 26.63 3.69
C ILE A 801 -1.63 27.57 2.66
N SER A 802 -1.55 28.86 3.00
CA SER A 802 -0.75 29.83 2.24
C SER A 802 0.74 29.51 2.37
N SER A 803 1.44 29.35 1.24
CA SER A 803 2.90 29.25 1.22
C SER A 803 3.50 30.43 0.44
N PRO A 804 4.76 30.83 0.69
CA PRO A 804 5.46 31.78 -0.17
C PRO A 804 5.36 31.33 -1.64
N GLY A 805 4.83 32.19 -2.50
CA GLY A 805 4.58 31.89 -3.92
C GLY A 805 3.26 31.20 -4.26
N SER A 806 2.43 30.79 -3.28
CA SER A 806 1.10 30.21 -3.53
C SER A 806 0.05 30.68 -2.49
N VAL A 807 -0.37 31.94 -2.63
CA VAL A 807 -1.31 32.61 -1.71
C VAL A 807 -2.78 32.38 -2.09
N GLN A 808 -3.04 32.11 -3.36
CA GLN A 808 -4.36 31.90 -3.92
C GLN A 808 -4.43 30.58 -4.67
N TYR A 809 -5.62 30.01 -4.78
CA TYR A 809 -5.91 28.93 -5.72
C TYR A 809 -7.17 29.26 -6.52
N GLU A 810 -7.25 28.72 -7.72
CA GLU A 810 -8.42 28.88 -8.58
C GLU A 810 -9.52 27.91 -8.15
N ASP A 811 -10.68 28.45 -7.78
CA ASP A 811 -11.85 27.65 -7.44
C ASP A 811 -12.73 27.50 -8.69
N PHE A 812 -12.55 26.37 -9.38
CA PHE A 812 -13.25 26.06 -10.64
C PHE A 812 -14.74 25.75 -10.43
N LEU A 813 -15.26 25.73 -9.20
CA LEU A 813 -16.59 25.23 -8.86
C LEU A 813 -17.60 26.32 -8.43
N GLN A 814 -17.21 27.60 -8.33
CA GLN A 814 -18.14 28.68 -8.02
C GLN A 814 -18.82 29.25 -9.27
N SER A 815 -20.12 29.56 -9.13
CA SER A 815 -20.94 30.25 -10.13
C SER A 815 -20.26 31.54 -10.66
N PRO A 816 -20.52 31.95 -11.91
CA PRO A 816 -19.87 33.09 -12.58
C PRO A 816 -20.23 34.44 -11.93
N GLY A 817 -19.64 34.70 -10.76
CA GLY A 817 -19.93 35.83 -9.88
C GLY A 817 -19.20 35.73 -8.52
N GLY A 818 -18.79 34.54 -8.09
CA GLY A 818 -17.78 34.34 -7.05
C GLY A 818 -16.38 34.60 -7.60
N GLY A 819 -15.49 35.22 -6.83
CA GLY A 819 -14.13 35.51 -7.31
C GLY A 819 -13.43 34.23 -7.78
N LYS A 820 -12.87 34.22 -9.00
CA LYS A 820 -12.14 33.08 -9.60
C LYS A 820 -11.02 32.53 -8.71
N TYR A 821 -10.52 33.34 -7.78
CA TYR A 821 -9.43 33.03 -6.88
C TYR A 821 -9.91 33.03 -5.44
N VAL A 822 -9.68 31.94 -4.72
CA VAL A 822 -9.90 31.83 -3.28
C VAL A 822 -8.56 32.04 -2.57
N ASN A 823 -8.57 32.96 -1.60
CA ASN A 823 -7.41 33.20 -0.74
C ASN A 823 -7.23 32.03 0.21
N LYS A 824 -6.01 31.52 0.30
CA LYS A 824 -5.64 30.52 1.31
C LYS A 824 -5.56 31.17 2.69
N GLU A 825 -5.78 30.36 3.72
CA GLU A 825 -5.64 30.78 5.10
C GLU A 825 -4.17 30.71 5.54
N ALA A 826 -3.81 31.53 6.53
CA ALA A 826 -2.51 31.40 7.19
C ALA A 826 -2.38 30.02 7.84
N GLY A 827 -1.22 29.38 7.69
CA GLY A 827 -0.97 28.07 8.27
C GLY A 827 0.42 27.54 7.94
N MET A 828 0.79 26.43 8.56
CA MET A 828 2.07 25.78 8.29
C MET A 828 2.04 24.28 8.57
N ILE A 829 2.84 23.53 7.83
CA ILE A 829 3.23 22.17 8.18
C ILE A 829 4.28 22.25 9.29
N ILE A 830 3.95 21.69 10.45
CA ILE A 830 4.83 21.63 11.61
C ILE A 830 5.86 20.52 11.42
N ALA A 831 5.40 19.31 11.07
CA ALA A 831 6.21 18.10 10.98
C ALA A 831 5.56 17.07 10.03
N PRO A 832 6.30 16.06 9.53
CA PRO A 832 7.74 15.84 9.61
C PRO A 832 8.52 16.73 8.63
N CYS A 833 7.88 17.19 7.56
CA CYS A 833 8.53 18.01 6.54
C CYS A 833 8.96 19.36 7.12
N THR A 834 10.17 19.80 6.77
CA THR A 834 10.66 21.17 7.08
C THR A 834 10.35 22.14 5.95
N ASN A 835 9.96 21.65 4.77
CA ASN A 835 9.56 22.46 3.62
C ASN A 835 8.04 22.42 3.36
N HIS A 836 7.55 23.47 2.71
CA HIS A 836 6.16 23.64 2.26
C HIS A 836 6.01 23.50 0.74
N GLU A 837 7.04 23.01 0.06
CA GLU A 837 6.96 22.68 -1.36
C GLU A 837 6.28 21.32 -1.58
N LYS A 838 6.08 20.94 -2.84
CA LYS A 838 5.60 19.60 -3.18
C LYS A 838 6.60 18.55 -2.67
N CYS A 839 6.11 17.50 -2.02
CA CYS A 839 6.97 16.47 -1.46
C CYS A 839 7.77 15.77 -2.59
N PRO A 840 9.12 15.71 -2.53
CA PRO A 840 9.94 15.11 -3.59
C PRO A 840 9.73 13.60 -3.74
N MET A 841 9.20 12.93 -2.70
CA MET A 841 8.84 11.52 -2.75
C MET A 841 7.40 11.28 -3.27
N PHE A 842 6.64 12.33 -3.59
CA PHE A 842 5.25 12.27 -4.05
C PHE A 842 5.04 13.09 -5.33
N ASN A 843 5.80 12.77 -6.38
CA ASN A 843 5.64 13.43 -7.68
C ASN A 843 4.35 13.00 -8.41
N VAL A 844 4.03 11.71 -8.30
CA VAL A 844 2.90 11.07 -8.94
C VAL A 844 1.76 10.95 -7.94
N ALA A 845 0.66 11.67 -8.19
CA ALA A 845 -0.52 11.65 -7.33
C ALA A 845 -1.32 10.35 -7.49
N GLY A 846 -1.75 9.77 -6.38
CA GLY A 846 -2.50 8.51 -6.33
C GLY A 846 -1.60 7.27 -6.31
N HIS A 847 -2.21 6.11 -6.59
CA HIS A 847 -1.54 4.82 -6.50
C HIS A 847 -0.47 4.65 -7.57
N SER A 848 0.76 4.39 -7.12
CA SER A 848 1.90 4.13 -7.99
C SER A 848 2.30 2.65 -7.91
N LYS A 849 2.62 2.03 -9.05
CA LYS A 849 3.16 0.66 -9.06
C LYS A 849 4.68 0.72 -8.99
N GLY A 850 5.27 -0.09 -8.11
CA GLY A 850 6.73 -0.27 -8.05
C GLY A 850 7.51 0.81 -7.29
N ARG A 851 6.86 1.66 -6.50
CA ARG A 851 7.55 2.62 -5.62
C ARG A 851 8.32 1.86 -4.54
N LYS A 852 9.60 2.19 -4.39
CA LYS A 852 10.46 1.65 -3.33
C LYS A 852 10.81 2.68 -2.27
N ASP A 853 10.97 3.92 -2.71
CA ASP A 853 11.33 5.04 -1.85
C ASP A 853 10.05 5.78 -1.42
N TYR A 854 9.81 5.87 -0.11
CA TYR A 854 8.69 6.58 0.51
C TYR A 854 9.06 7.05 1.92
N CYS A 855 8.47 8.17 2.34
CA CYS A 855 8.77 8.78 3.63
C CYS A 855 7.94 8.11 4.74
N HIS A 856 8.62 7.49 5.69
CA HIS A 856 8.04 6.87 6.87
C HIS A 856 9.01 6.98 8.06
N PHE A 857 8.55 6.62 9.24
CA PHE A 857 9.28 6.66 10.51
C PHE A 857 8.98 5.38 11.28
N GLU A 858 9.80 5.10 12.29
CA GLU A 858 9.59 3.98 13.20
C GLU A 858 9.68 4.41 14.66
N GLN A 859 8.83 3.83 15.51
CA GLN A 859 8.90 3.98 16.95
C GLN A 859 8.89 2.60 17.60
N ARG A 860 9.93 2.33 18.40
CA ARG A 860 10.03 1.11 19.19
C ARG A 860 9.18 1.21 20.45
N TYR A 861 8.42 0.17 20.77
CA TYR A 861 7.75 0.02 22.05
C TYR A 861 7.89 -1.41 22.60
N ILE A 862 7.78 -1.56 23.92
CA ILE A 862 7.76 -2.87 24.57
C ILE A 862 6.34 -3.44 24.55
N ARG A 863 6.17 -4.63 23.96
CA ARG A 863 4.87 -5.28 23.87
C ARG A 863 4.37 -5.65 25.26
N PRO A 864 3.12 -5.30 25.61
CA PRO A 864 2.54 -5.70 26.88
C PRO A 864 2.26 -7.22 26.93
N PRO A 865 2.15 -7.82 28.14
CA PRO A 865 2.00 -9.26 28.30
C PRO A 865 0.79 -9.87 27.58
N PHE A 866 -0.33 -9.13 27.46
CA PHE A 866 -1.50 -9.60 26.71
C PHE A 866 -1.23 -9.70 25.20
N LEU A 867 -0.48 -8.75 24.63
CA LEU A 867 -0.14 -8.75 23.21
C LEU A 867 0.91 -9.84 22.89
N GLN A 868 1.88 -10.05 23.78
CA GLN A 868 2.84 -11.14 23.65
C GLN A 868 2.13 -12.51 23.57
N ARG A 869 1.11 -12.73 24.42
CA ARG A 869 0.30 -13.95 24.42
C ARG A 869 -0.50 -14.12 23.13
N ILE A 870 -1.09 -13.05 22.60
CA ILE A 870 -1.81 -13.09 21.32
C ILE A 870 -0.86 -13.47 20.17
N LEU A 871 0.35 -12.92 20.16
CA LEU A 871 1.33 -13.19 19.09
C LEU A 871 2.07 -14.53 19.25
N GLY A 872 1.99 -15.17 20.42
CA GLY A 872 2.75 -16.38 20.74
C GLY A 872 4.27 -16.16 20.80
N ILE A 873 4.72 -14.94 21.09
CA ILE A 873 6.15 -14.58 21.12
C ILE A 873 6.70 -14.76 22.55
N LYS A 874 7.83 -15.46 22.68
CA LYS A 874 8.53 -15.66 23.97
C LYS A 874 9.86 -14.90 24.08
N ASP A 875 10.55 -14.66 22.96
CA ASP A 875 11.96 -14.20 23.00
C ASP A 875 12.15 -12.71 22.71
N ARG A 876 11.39 -12.12 21.77
CA ARG A 876 11.53 -10.70 21.38
C ARG A 876 10.38 -9.86 21.90
N ASN A 877 10.59 -9.12 22.98
CA ASN A 877 9.53 -8.35 23.65
C ASN A 877 9.30 -6.94 23.10
N HIS A 878 10.04 -6.51 22.06
CA HIS A 878 9.86 -5.20 21.44
C HIS A 878 9.26 -5.29 20.02
N GLU A 879 8.60 -4.21 19.61
CA GLU A 879 8.11 -4.01 18.26
C GLU A 879 8.44 -2.61 17.75
N ASP A 880 8.84 -2.53 16.49
CA ASP A 880 9.10 -1.28 15.78
C ASP A 880 7.88 -0.95 14.90
N VAL A 881 7.02 -0.06 15.39
CA VAL A 881 5.81 0.39 14.65
C VAL A 881 6.25 1.37 13.59
N LYS A 882 5.93 1.06 12.34
CA LYS A 882 6.23 1.92 11.19
C LYS A 882 5.02 2.73 10.81
N PHE A 883 5.19 4.04 10.65
CA PHE A 883 4.11 4.96 10.31
C PHE A 883 4.60 6.11 9.41
N SER A 884 3.69 6.66 8.63
CA SER A 884 3.86 7.92 7.89
C SER A 884 2.89 8.93 8.47
N TYR A 885 3.29 10.19 8.63
CA TYR A 885 2.41 11.18 9.25
C TYR A 885 2.62 12.58 8.68
N VAL A 886 1.66 13.47 8.97
CA VAL A 886 1.78 14.91 8.76
C VAL A 886 1.07 15.64 9.90
N ALA A 887 1.71 16.69 10.42
CA ALA A 887 1.17 17.60 11.41
C ALA A 887 1.14 19.02 10.84
N ALA A 888 -0.01 19.67 10.90
CA ALA A 888 -0.23 21.00 10.34
C ALA A 888 -0.93 21.93 11.35
N GLN A 889 -0.57 23.20 11.35
CA GLN A 889 -1.17 24.26 12.14
C GLN A 889 -2.05 25.14 11.26
N ARG A 890 -3.25 25.46 11.73
CA ARG A 890 -4.19 26.38 11.08
C ARG A 890 -4.14 27.76 11.75
N GLY A 891 -4.24 28.83 10.96
CA GLY A 891 -4.34 30.21 11.43
C GLY A 891 -3.05 30.90 11.80
N VAL A 892 -1.98 30.14 12.02
CA VAL A 892 -0.68 30.67 12.43
C VAL A 892 0.38 30.17 11.47
N ASP A 893 1.12 31.10 10.89
CA ASP A 893 2.33 30.80 10.14
C ASP A 893 3.56 31.28 10.90
N ARG A 894 4.27 30.36 11.55
CA ARG A 894 5.50 30.69 12.30
C ARG A 894 6.65 31.08 11.39
N ARG A 895 6.58 30.80 10.09
CA ARG A 895 7.62 31.25 9.14
C ARG A 895 7.65 32.76 9.06
N GLU A 896 6.48 33.39 9.04
CA GLU A 896 6.35 34.84 9.03
C GLU A 896 6.60 35.41 10.44
N LYS A 897 6.01 34.79 11.47
CA LYS A 897 6.11 35.28 12.86
C LYS A 897 7.54 35.23 13.42
N ASP A 898 8.26 34.14 13.18
CA ASP A 898 9.58 33.88 13.75
C ASP A 898 10.71 34.09 12.73
N GLY A 899 10.39 34.59 11.52
CA GLY A 899 11.38 34.89 10.48
C GLY A 899 12.10 33.66 9.91
N ILE A 900 11.43 32.50 9.84
CA ILE A 900 12.06 31.23 9.46
C ILE A 900 12.31 31.18 7.95
N VAL A 901 13.59 31.22 7.56
CA VAL A 901 14.02 31.09 6.16
C VAL A 901 13.85 29.65 5.68
N GLN A 902 13.23 29.46 4.52
CA GLN A 902 13.11 28.16 3.83
C GLN A 902 13.70 28.23 2.41
N GLY A 903 13.77 27.09 1.72
CA GLY A 903 14.32 27.02 0.37
C GLY A 903 15.82 26.72 0.32
N SER A 904 16.47 27.05 -0.80
CA SER A 904 17.88 26.76 -1.05
C SER A 904 18.82 27.47 -0.08
N ALA A 905 18.53 28.72 0.28
CA ALA A 905 19.35 29.49 1.22
C ALA A 905 19.51 28.78 2.58
N ALA A 906 18.41 28.27 3.15
CA ALA A 906 18.46 27.50 4.38
C ALA A 906 19.18 26.15 4.21
N THR A 907 19.08 25.52 3.03
CA THR A 907 19.81 24.27 2.72
C THR A 907 21.32 24.52 2.63
N ASP A 908 21.73 25.61 2.02
CA ASP A 908 23.14 26.00 1.89
C ASP A 908 23.73 26.36 3.26
N ALA A 909 22.99 27.09 4.09
CA ALA A 909 23.40 27.40 5.47
C ALA A 909 23.54 26.13 6.33
N ALA A 910 22.57 25.21 6.27
CA ALA A 910 22.65 23.94 6.97
C ALA A 910 23.79 23.03 6.46
N PHE A 911 24.20 23.16 5.20
CA PHE A 911 25.33 22.44 4.63
C PHE A 911 26.68 22.96 5.14
N VAL A 912 26.81 24.28 5.30
CA VAL A 912 27.96 24.91 5.97
C VAL A 912 28.05 24.44 7.43
N GLY A 913 26.90 24.35 8.09
CA GLY A 913 26.77 23.82 9.45
C GLY A 913 26.77 24.91 10.52
N TYR A 914 26.08 24.62 11.62
CA TYR A 914 25.86 25.51 12.76
C TYR A 914 26.68 25.13 13.99
N GLU A 915 27.79 24.42 13.80
CA GLU A 915 28.66 23.94 14.89
C GLU A 915 29.19 25.09 15.75
N HIS A 916 29.47 26.25 15.15
CA HIS A 916 30.05 27.42 15.80
C HIS A 916 29.09 28.19 16.73
N LEU A 917 27.77 27.94 16.68
CA LEU A 917 26.79 28.74 17.43
C LEU A 917 26.83 28.50 18.95
N HIS A 918 27.43 27.39 19.40
CA HIS A 918 27.47 27.01 20.82
C HIS A 918 28.89 26.77 21.36
N ASP A 919 29.92 27.17 20.63
CA ASP A 919 31.29 27.11 21.13
C ASP A 919 31.49 28.20 22.19
N SER A 920 31.65 27.78 23.44
CA SER A 920 31.99 28.71 24.53
C SER A 920 33.44 29.20 24.35
N PRO A 921 33.79 30.44 24.73
CA PRO A 921 35.15 30.99 24.55
C PRO A 921 36.28 30.20 25.24
N ALA A 922 35.95 29.24 26.11
CA ALA A 922 36.89 28.45 26.88
C ALA A 922 37.55 27.30 26.10
N GLU A 923 37.00 26.86 24.96
CA GLU A 923 37.56 25.72 24.19
C GLU A 923 38.49 26.15 23.04
N GLN A 924 38.66 27.46 22.80
CA GLN A 924 39.59 27.99 21.79
C GLN A 924 41.04 28.15 22.29
N SER A 925 41.32 27.95 23.58
CA SER A 925 42.67 28.14 24.15
C SER A 925 43.61 26.93 24.02
N GLU A 926 43.17 25.79 23.52
CA GLU A 926 44.03 24.59 23.39
C GLU A 926 44.50 24.28 21.96
N ALA A 927 44.16 25.12 20.98
CA ALA A 927 44.68 24.97 19.63
C ALA A 927 45.11 26.32 19.07
N THR A 928 46.35 26.75 19.38
CA THR A 928 47.35 27.33 18.45
C THR A 928 48.48 27.98 19.27
N GLU A 929 49.61 27.29 19.42
CA GLU A 929 50.92 27.95 19.58
C GLU A 929 51.67 27.81 18.26
N GLU A 930 51.82 28.92 17.53
CA GLU A 930 53.09 29.40 16.93
C GLU A 930 52.84 30.71 16.14
N PRO A 931 53.72 31.72 16.23
CA PRO A 931 53.49 33.06 15.70
C PRO A 931 54.18 33.25 14.34
N THR A 932 53.45 33.75 13.34
CA THR A 932 54.10 34.51 12.26
C THR A 932 53.27 35.73 11.87
N SER A 933 53.92 36.87 12.06
CA SER A 933 53.47 38.23 11.77
C SER A 933 53.46 38.52 10.27
N THR A 934 52.31 38.91 9.72
CA THR A 934 52.30 39.95 8.68
C THR A 934 51.00 40.76 8.74
N THR A 935 51.19 42.06 8.91
CA THR A 935 50.21 43.15 8.89
C THR A 935 49.43 43.24 7.57
N ALA A 936 48.10 43.31 7.65
CA ALA A 936 47.27 44.06 6.72
C ALA A 936 45.95 44.47 7.41
N GLU A 937 45.72 45.77 7.44
CA GLU A 937 44.62 46.48 8.11
C GLU A 937 43.30 46.36 7.34
N GLY A 938 42.19 46.40 8.08
CA GLY A 938 40.93 46.99 7.60
C GLY A 938 39.85 46.03 7.10
N SER A 939 39.12 45.40 8.03
CA SER A 939 37.67 45.29 7.85
C SER A 939 36.96 45.28 9.20
N GLU A 940 35.97 46.14 9.29
CA GLU A 940 35.20 46.50 10.46
C GLU A 940 34.53 45.26 11.08
N ARG A 941 34.64 45.11 12.40
CA ARG A 941 33.79 44.20 13.16
C ARG A 941 32.33 44.66 13.01
N PRO A 942 31.40 43.83 12.51
CA PRO A 942 30.01 44.07 12.78
C PRO A 942 29.81 43.90 14.28
N SER A 943 29.16 44.88 14.89
CA SER A 943 28.62 44.83 16.23
C SER A 943 27.84 43.53 16.47
N ALA A 944 27.93 43.01 17.69
CA ALA A 944 27.16 41.88 18.20
C ALA A 944 25.67 42.25 18.38
N GLU A 945 24.99 42.61 17.29
CA GLU A 945 23.56 42.94 17.22
C GLU A 945 22.81 42.12 16.15
N GLY A 946 23.38 40.98 15.72
CA GLY A 946 22.76 40.10 14.73
C GLY A 946 23.23 38.66 14.89
N ALA A 947 22.92 38.01 16.02
CA ALA A 947 22.93 36.55 16.05
C ALA A 947 21.84 36.10 15.08
N GLU A 948 22.22 35.52 13.93
CA GLU A 948 21.28 34.92 12.99
C GLU A 948 20.32 34.00 13.77
N GLN A 949 19.02 34.29 13.73
CA GLN A 949 18.01 33.59 14.51
C GLN A 949 17.86 32.15 13.99
N PHE A 950 18.65 31.24 14.55
CA PHE A 950 18.61 29.81 14.24
C PHE A 950 17.27 29.21 14.70
N HIS A 951 16.66 28.38 13.85
CA HIS A 951 15.44 27.65 14.18
C HIS A 951 15.49 26.24 13.58
N ALA A 952 15.14 25.19 14.35
CA ALA A 952 15.25 23.80 13.90
C ALA A 952 14.50 23.47 12.59
N LEU A 953 13.46 24.23 12.24
CA LEU A 953 12.73 24.09 10.96
C LEU A 953 13.54 24.46 9.71
N THR A 954 14.70 25.13 9.84
CA THR A 954 15.60 25.38 8.70
C THR A 954 16.42 24.14 8.33
N LEU A 955 16.51 23.17 9.24
CA LEU A 955 17.38 22.01 9.09
C LEU A 955 16.83 20.96 8.10
N PRO A 956 17.71 20.24 7.40
CA PRO A 956 17.35 19.05 6.65
C PRO A 956 17.00 17.88 7.58
N ARG A 957 16.08 17.02 7.14
CA ARG A 957 15.64 15.82 7.86
C ARG A 957 16.23 14.54 7.28
N ILE A 958 16.76 13.68 8.14
CA ILE A 958 17.20 12.32 7.79
C ILE A 958 15.98 11.45 7.47
N VAL A 959 15.84 11.07 6.20
CA VAL A 959 14.68 10.31 5.69
C VAL A 959 14.93 8.81 5.55
N TYR A 960 16.15 8.34 5.78
CA TYR A 960 16.51 6.91 5.84
C TYR A 960 17.53 6.64 6.96
N PRO A 961 17.65 5.38 7.44
CA PRO A 961 18.69 5.00 8.39
C PRO A 961 20.10 5.43 7.92
N PRO A 962 20.86 6.18 8.72
CA PRO A 962 22.21 6.60 8.37
C PRO A 962 23.14 5.41 8.05
N MET A 963 23.90 5.51 6.96
CA MET A 963 24.88 4.49 6.59
C MET A 963 26.21 4.81 7.27
N LYS A 964 26.50 4.08 8.36
CA LYS A 964 27.72 4.26 9.16
C LYS A 964 28.83 3.38 8.59
N ARG A 965 29.87 3.98 8.01
CA ARG A 965 31.07 3.29 7.48
C ARG A 965 32.30 3.66 8.30
N ARG A 966 33.42 2.96 8.10
CA ARG A 966 34.71 3.35 8.69
C ARG A 966 35.11 4.74 8.19
N GLY A 967 35.41 5.63 9.13
CA GLY A 967 35.85 7.01 8.88
C GLY A 967 34.83 7.98 8.26
N HIS A 968 33.61 7.58 7.91
CA HIS A 968 32.57 8.50 7.42
C HIS A 968 31.14 7.98 7.62
N VAL A 969 30.20 8.91 7.78
CA VAL A 969 28.76 8.62 7.84
C VAL A 969 28.07 9.27 6.64
N ILE A 970 27.15 8.54 6.01
CA ILE A 970 26.38 9.02 4.87
C ILE A 970 24.91 9.15 5.28
N PHE A 971 24.35 10.33 5.06
CA PHE A 971 22.96 10.65 5.29
C PHE A 971 22.21 10.80 3.97
N ASP A 972 20.95 10.35 3.96
CA ASP A 972 19.99 10.74 2.93
C ASP A 972 18.96 11.67 3.56
N LEU A 973 18.97 12.92 3.10
CA LEU A 973 18.29 14.05 3.72
C LEU A 973 17.21 14.62 2.80
N CYS A 974 16.08 15.00 3.39
CA CYS A 974 15.09 15.87 2.76
C CYS A 974 15.36 17.31 3.20
N THR A 975 15.72 18.17 2.26
CA THR A 975 16.17 19.52 2.53
C THR A 975 15.02 20.52 2.65
N SER A 976 15.30 21.69 3.21
CA SER A 976 14.37 22.83 3.26
C SER A 976 13.98 23.34 1.86
N ALA A 977 14.77 23.00 0.83
CA ALA A 977 14.52 23.30 -0.58
C ALA A 977 13.64 22.26 -1.30
N GLY A 978 13.03 21.31 -0.58
CA GLY A 978 12.14 20.32 -1.21
C GLY A 978 12.86 19.27 -2.06
N LYS A 979 14.17 19.04 -1.86
CA LYS A 979 14.97 18.06 -2.60
C LYS A 979 15.49 16.94 -1.69
N ILE A 980 15.78 15.78 -2.27
CA ILE A 980 16.48 14.70 -1.55
C ILE A 980 17.94 14.70 -1.95
N GLU A 981 18.80 14.90 -0.97
CA GLU A 981 20.26 14.96 -1.13
C GLU A 981 20.94 13.93 -0.23
N ARG A 982 22.10 13.46 -0.68
CA ARG A 982 22.99 12.57 0.05
C ARG A 982 24.18 13.35 0.55
N TRP A 983 24.33 13.44 1.87
CA TRP A 983 25.41 14.18 2.51
C TRP A 983 26.41 13.21 3.15
N THR A 984 27.71 13.51 3.04
CA THR A 984 28.77 12.67 3.65
C THR A 984 29.55 13.47 4.68
N VAL A 985 29.60 12.95 5.90
CA VAL A 985 30.33 13.50 7.05
C VAL A 985 31.52 12.59 7.37
N PRO A 986 32.72 12.87 6.85
CA PRO A 986 33.93 12.13 7.20
C PRO A 986 34.52 12.58 8.55
N ARG A 987 35.32 11.71 9.19
CA ARG A 987 36.08 12.00 10.42
C ARG A 987 36.99 13.22 10.26
N SER A 988 37.48 13.48 9.04
CA SER A 988 38.33 14.63 8.69
C SER A 988 37.59 15.95 8.48
N TYR A 989 36.25 15.97 8.54
CA TYR A 989 35.48 17.22 8.42
C TYR A 989 35.38 17.95 9.76
N SER A 990 34.80 17.29 10.78
CA SER A 990 34.84 17.75 12.17
C SER A 990 34.74 16.51 13.08
N ARG A 991 35.55 16.49 14.16
CA ARG A 991 35.52 15.41 15.16
C ARG A 991 34.18 15.35 15.88
N ARG A 992 33.61 16.51 16.23
CA ARG A 992 32.31 16.60 16.92
C ARG A 992 31.17 16.25 15.98
N ALA A 993 31.15 16.82 14.77
CA ALA A 993 30.16 16.47 13.75
C ALA A 993 30.19 14.98 13.40
N PHE A 994 31.37 14.37 13.29
CA PHE A 994 31.48 12.93 13.02
C PHE A 994 30.98 12.07 14.20
N LYS A 995 31.30 12.43 15.45
CA LYS A 995 30.82 11.75 16.65
C LYS A 995 29.30 11.80 16.76
N ASP A 996 28.71 12.98 16.52
CA ASP A 996 27.26 13.18 16.51
C ASP A 996 26.60 12.46 15.34
N ALA A 997 27.23 12.48 14.15
CA ALA A 997 26.73 11.79 12.98
C ALA A 997 26.64 10.27 13.18
N ARG A 998 27.61 9.68 13.90
CA ARG A 998 27.60 8.26 14.30
C ARG A 998 26.45 7.93 15.25
N LYS A 999 25.92 8.90 15.99
CA LYS A 999 24.82 8.74 16.95
C LYS A 999 23.45 9.15 16.39
N ALA A 1000 23.42 9.84 15.25
CA ALA A 1000 22.19 10.20 14.55
C ALA A 1000 21.39 8.95 14.15
N GLN A 1001 20.07 9.09 14.19
CA GLN A 1001 19.08 8.07 13.86
C GLN A 1001 18.17 8.52 12.73
N TRP A 1002 17.38 7.58 12.23
CA TRP A 1002 16.38 7.86 11.22
C TRP A 1002 15.29 8.79 11.76
N GLY A 1003 15.01 9.88 11.03
CA GLY A 1003 14.03 10.90 11.41
C GLY A 1003 14.64 12.17 12.00
N ASP A 1004 15.88 12.12 12.49
CA ASP A 1004 16.53 13.27 13.12
C ASP A 1004 16.75 14.44 12.14
N LEU A 1005 16.83 15.66 12.67
CA LEU A 1005 17.27 16.86 11.95
C LEU A 1005 18.79 17.00 12.08
N TRP A 1006 19.45 17.44 11.00
CA TRP A 1006 20.91 17.52 10.95
C TRP A 1006 21.40 18.97 10.84
N ALA A 1007 22.19 19.42 11.82
CA ALA A 1007 22.64 20.81 11.94
C ALA A 1007 24.14 21.05 11.71
N LEU A 1008 24.98 20.02 11.79
CA LEU A 1008 26.43 20.18 11.89
C LEU A 1008 27.16 20.16 10.54
N GLY A 1009 26.46 20.43 9.43
CA GLY A 1009 27.06 20.50 8.10
C GLY A 1009 27.59 19.17 7.56
N ALA A 1010 28.19 19.20 6.38
CA ALA A 1010 28.81 18.04 5.75
C ALA A 1010 29.92 18.45 4.77
N LYS A 1011 30.81 17.51 4.43
CA LYS A 1011 31.90 17.78 3.46
C LYS A 1011 31.42 17.77 2.02
N THR A 1012 30.53 16.84 1.68
CA THR A 1012 30.02 16.68 0.31
C THR A 1012 28.51 16.47 0.32
N ARG A 1013 27.84 16.98 -0.73
CA ARG A 1013 26.41 16.76 -1.01
C ARG A 1013 26.21 16.33 -2.46
N ILE A 1014 25.34 15.35 -2.70
CA ILE A 1014 25.04 14.80 -4.02
C ILE A 1014 23.52 14.60 -4.13
N PRO A 1015 22.84 14.98 -5.23
CA PRO A 1015 21.41 14.69 -5.39
C PRO A 1015 21.15 13.18 -5.45
N ARG A 1016 20.13 12.68 -4.75
CA ARG A 1016 19.76 11.26 -4.76
C ARG A 1016 18.71 10.96 -5.83
N SER A 1017 18.92 9.91 -6.62
CA SER A 1017 17.90 9.37 -7.53
C SER A 1017 16.89 8.49 -6.78
N LEU A 1018 15.60 8.81 -6.91
CA LEU A 1018 14.50 8.13 -6.22
C LEU A 1018 13.75 7.17 -7.16
N LYS A 1019 13.30 6.03 -6.62
CA LYS A 1019 12.47 5.03 -7.30
C LYS A 1019 11.01 5.21 -6.88
N LEU A 1020 10.35 6.19 -7.53
CA LEU A 1020 8.99 6.63 -7.17
C LEU A 1020 7.87 5.76 -7.77
N GLY A 1021 8.19 4.85 -8.69
CA GLY A 1021 7.19 4.08 -9.44
C GLY A 1021 6.44 4.93 -10.46
N ASP A 1022 5.51 4.32 -11.18
CA ASP A 1022 4.68 4.96 -12.20
C ASP A 1022 3.21 4.53 -12.05
N LYS A 1023 2.25 5.38 -12.43
CA LYS A 1023 0.79 5.09 -12.33
C LYS A 1023 0.40 3.90 -13.19
N HIS A 1024 0.88 3.91 -14.44
CA HIS A 1024 0.67 2.83 -15.40
C HIS A 1024 1.89 1.91 -15.51
N GLY A 1025 2.82 2.03 -14.57
CA GLY A 1025 4.02 1.22 -14.54
C GLY A 1025 3.73 -0.25 -14.31
N GLU A 1026 4.57 -1.10 -14.88
CA GLU A 1026 4.48 -2.53 -14.68
C GLU A 1026 5.09 -2.95 -13.35
N GLY A 1027 4.39 -3.81 -12.61
CA GLY A 1027 4.94 -4.40 -11.40
C GLY A 1027 6.15 -5.29 -11.71
N LYS A 1028 7.01 -5.57 -10.72
CA LYS A 1028 8.14 -6.53 -10.90
C LYS A 1028 7.66 -7.87 -11.47
N LYS A 1029 6.51 -8.36 -11.00
CA LYS A 1029 5.89 -9.61 -11.45
C LYS A 1029 5.44 -9.55 -12.90
N GLU A 1030 4.80 -8.45 -13.29
CA GLU A 1030 4.32 -8.18 -14.65
C GLU A 1030 5.50 -8.01 -15.62
N ARG A 1031 6.52 -7.27 -15.22
CA ARG A 1031 7.76 -7.12 -15.99
C ARG A 1031 8.52 -8.44 -16.16
N LEU A 1032 8.55 -9.27 -15.12
CA LEU A 1032 9.14 -10.62 -15.21
C LEU A 1032 8.31 -11.54 -16.10
N ALA A 1033 6.97 -11.45 -16.03
CA ALA A 1033 6.08 -12.20 -16.91
C ALA A 1033 6.25 -11.77 -18.37
N ARG A 1034 6.31 -10.46 -18.67
CA ARG A 1034 6.58 -9.97 -20.02
C ARG A 1034 7.95 -10.43 -20.51
N ARG A 1035 9.01 -10.29 -19.70
CA ARG A 1035 10.35 -10.81 -20.07
C ARG A 1035 10.35 -12.33 -20.30
N ALA A 1036 9.53 -13.08 -19.57
CA ALA A 1036 9.39 -14.51 -19.79
C ALA A 1036 8.65 -14.82 -21.10
N VAL A 1037 7.64 -14.02 -21.45
CA VAL A 1037 6.93 -14.11 -22.75
C VAL A 1037 7.86 -13.68 -23.89
N GLU A 1038 8.53 -12.54 -23.80
CA GLU A 1038 9.54 -12.08 -24.78
C GLU A 1038 10.64 -13.13 -24.98
N ARG A 1039 11.10 -13.77 -23.89
CA ARG A 1039 12.08 -14.84 -23.99
C ARG A 1039 11.51 -16.12 -24.62
N ALA A 1040 10.24 -16.43 -24.37
CA ALA A 1040 9.57 -17.55 -25.02
C ALA A 1040 9.35 -17.27 -26.51
N GLU A 1041 8.94 -16.06 -26.88
CA GLU A 1041 8.79 -15.62 -28.27
C GLU A 1041 10.14 -15.62 -29.00
N MET A 1042 11.21 -15.10 -28.38
CA MET A 1042 12.55 -15.19 -28.98
C MET A 1042 13.01 -16.64 -29.15
N ASN A 1043 12.74 -17.51 -28.18
CA ASN A 1043 13.02 -18.94 -28.31
C ASN A 1043 12.20 -19.58 -29.45
N GLU A 1044 10.91 -19.27 -29.59
CA GLU A 1044 10.06 -19.74 -30.70
C GLU A 1044 10.56 -19.20 -32.04
N THR A 1045 11.05 -17.96 -32.07
CA THR A 1045 11.63 -17.35 -33.29
C THR A 1045 12.97 -17.97 -33.64
N GLU A 1046 13.81 -18.29 -32.64
CA GLU A 1046 15.06 -19.05 -32.82
C GLU A 1046 14.77 -20.49 -33.27
N GLU A 1047 13.76 -21.16 -32.72
CA GLU A 1047 13.30 -22.48 -33.16
C GLU A 1047 12.79 -22.46 -34.62
N MET A 1048 12.00 -21.44 -35.00
CA MET A 1048 11.56 -21.26 -36.39
C MET A 1048 12.73 -20.94 -37.36
N GLN A 1049 13.73 -20.18 -36.91
CA GLN A 1049 14.93 -19.91 -37.71
C GLN A 1049 15.84 -21.15 -37.84
N LEU A 1050 15.85 -22.03 -36.84
CA LEU A 1050 16.53 -23.32 -36.86
C LEU A 1050 15.81 -24.36 -37.76
N GLU A 1051 14.49 -24.26 -37.91
CA GLU A 1051 13.71 -25.10 -38.84
C GLU A 1051 13.87 -24.68 -40.32
N GLU A 1052 14.03 -23.38 -40.63
CA GLU A 1052 14.29 -22.91 -42.02
C GLU A 1052 15.75 -23.11 -42.47
N ALA A 1053 16.71 -23.06 -41.55
CA ALA A 1053 18.09 -23.41 -41.81
C ALA A 1053 18.32 -24.87 -41.40
N GLY A 1054 17.91 -25.82 -42.26
CA GLY A 1054 18.02 -27.27 -42.03
C GLY A 1054 19.32 -27.66 -41.32
N SER A 1055 19.24 -27.77 -40.00
CA SER A 1055 20.41 -28.04 -39.17
C SER A 1055 20.60 -29.55 -39.14
N ALA A 1056 21.78 -30.00 -39.56
CA ALA A 1056 22.15 -31.41 -39.59
C ALA A 1056 22.43 -31.96 -38.17
N TRP A 1057 21.66 -31.56 -37.16
CA TRP A 1057 21.72 -32.09 -35.81
C TRP A 1057 20.69 -33.23 -35.67
N PRO A 1058 21.03 -34.34 -34.99
CA PRO A 1058 20.08 -35.42 -34.79
C PRO A 1058 18.97 -34.97 -33.83
N ASP A 1059 17.72 -35.22 -34.22
CA ASP A 1059 16.53 -34.99 -33.40
C ASP A 1059 16.64 -35.80 -32.10
N LEU A 1060 16.98 -35.15 -30.99
CA LEU A 1060 17.01 -35.75 -29.67
C LEU A 1060 15.76 -35.31 -28.90
N PRO A 1061 14.95 -36.23 -28.35
CA PRO A 1061 13.75 -35.87 -27.62
C PRO A 1061 14.15 -35.27 -26.27
N VAL A 1062 14.30 -33.96 -26.20
CA VAL A 1062 14.35 -33.25 -24.91
C VAL A 1062 12.92 -33.27 -24.36
N PRO A 1063 12.65 -33.87 -23.19
CA PRO A 1063 11.29 -33.95 -22.67
C PRO A 1063 10.76 -32.53 -22.37
N GLN A 1064 9.80 -32.07 -23.16
CA GLN A 1064 9.16 -30.77 -22.92
C GLN A 1064 8.42 -30.79 -21.57
N ARG A 1065 8.77 -29.83 -20.71
CA ARG A 1065 8.25 -29.72 -19.35
C ARG A 1065 6.74 -29.45 -19.37
N LYS A 1066 5.92 -30.43 -18.98
CA LYS A 1066 4.51 -30.18 -18.67
C LYS A 1066 4.41 -29.44 -17.33
N LYS A 1067 3.67 -28.33 -17.33
CA LYS A 1067 3.53 -27.41 -16.18
C LYS A 1067 2.96 -28.16 -14.97
N GLY A 1068 3.79 -28.35 -13.93
CA GLY A 1068 3.38 -28.95 -12.65
C GLY A 1068 4.04 -30.27 -12.26
N GLN A 1069 4.83 -30.91 -13.13
CA GLN A 1069 5.61 -32.11 -12.76
C GLN A 1069 7.05 -31.75 -12.39
N ASN A 1070 7.53 -32.27 -11.25
CA ASN A 1070 8.93 -32.20 -10.85
C ASN A 1070 9.66 -33.44 -11.38
N ILE A 1071 10.67 -33.23 -12.23
CA ILE A 1071 11.51 -34.33 -12.75
C ILE A 1071 12.59 -34.59 -11.68
N PRO A 1072 12.73 -35.84 -11.20
CA PRO A 1072 13.79 -36.22 -10.26
C PRO A 1072 15.19 -35.82 -10.74
N SER A 1073 16.11 -35.50 -9.83
CA SER A 1073 17.46 -35.05 -10.19
C SER A 1073 18.21 -36.11 -11.02
N TRP A 1074 18.12 -37.38 -10.64
CA TRP A 1074 18.77 -38.50 -11.32
C TRP A 1074 18.42 -38.56 -12.82
N LYS A 1075 17.14 -38.35 -13.16
CA LYS A 1075 16.64 -38.35 -14.53
C LYS A 1075 17.19 -37.17 -15.34
N LYS A 1076 17.30 -35.99 -14.71
CA LYS A 1076 17.97 -34.83 -15.33
C LYS A 1076 19.45 -35.09 -15.60
N HIS A 1077 20.13 -35.80 -14.70
CA HIS A 1077 21.54 -36.15 -14.86
C HIS A 1077 21.74 -37.19 -15.96
N ALA A 1078 20.89 -38.23 -16.01
CA ALA A 1078 20.90 -39.24 -17.06
C ALA A 1078 20.63 -38.62 -18.46
N ASP A 1079 19.63 -37.74 -18.57
CA ASP A 1079 19.32 -37.03 -19.81
C ASP A 1079 20.49 -36.15 -20.26
N LYS A 1080 21.16 -35.48 -19.31
CA LYS A 1080 22.34 -34.65 -19.59
C LYS A 1080 23.56 -35.48 -19.99
N LYS A 1081 23.75 -36.68 -19.42
CA LYS A 1081 24.81 -37.62 -19.80
C LYS A 1081 24.57 -38.18 -21.21
N LYS A 1082 23.33 -38.59 -21.52
CA LYS A 1082 22.91 -39.01 -22.88
C LYS A 1082 23.12 -37.90 -23.92
N LEU A 1083 22.75 -36.66 -23.59
CA LEU A 1083 22.98 -35.50 -24.47
C LEU A 1083 24.47 -35.29 -24.74
N ARG A 1084 25.31 -35.34 -23.71
CA ARG A 1084 26.77 -35.21 -23.85
C ARG A 1084 27.35 -36.31 -24.75
N GLN A 1085 26.94 -37.56 -24.57
CA GLN A 1085 27.37 -38.68 -25.42
C GLN A 1085 26.92 -38.52 -26.87
N ALA A 1086 25.66 -38.11 -27.09
CA ALA A 1086 25.14 -37.85 -28.44
C ALA A 1086 25.86 -36.70 -29.13
N THR A 1087 26.18 -35.61 -28.40
CA THR A 1087 27.00 -34.50 -28.93
C THR A 1087 28.44 -34.92 -29.26
N LYS A 1088 29.07 -35.77 -28.44
CA LYS A 1088 30.40 -36.33 -28.74
C LYS A 1088 30.36 -37.19 -30.02
N LYS A 1089 29.34 -38.05 -30.18
CA LYS A 1089 29.15 -38.90 -31.38
C LYS A 1089 28.86 -38.06 -32.63
N HIS A 1090 28.06 -37.00 -32.51
CA HIS A 1090 27.75 -36.12 -33.63
C HIS A 1090 28.95 -35.27 -34.08
N ALA A 1091 29.73 -34.73 -33.13
CA ALA A 1091 30.97 -34.03 -33.43
C ALA A 1091 32.00 -34.92 -34.15
N ALA A 1092 32.10 -36.20 -33.74
CA ALA A 1092 32.96 -37.18 -34.41
C ALA A 1092 32.47 -37.49 -35.84
N ALA A 1093 31.15 -37.59 -36.06
CA ALA A 1093 30.57 -37.85 -37.37
C ALA A 1093 30.69 -36.65 -38.34
N GLN A 1094 30.56 -35.41 -37.86
CA GLN A 1094 30.80 -34.20 -38.67
C GLN A 1094 32.25 -34.10 -39.14
N LEU A 1095 33.21 -34.38 -38.25
CA LEU A 1095 34.64 -34.37 -38.60
C LEU A 1095 35.00 -35.45 -39.62
N ALA A 1096 34.39 -36.65 -39.54
CA ALA A 1096 34.55 -37.69 -40.56
C ALA A 1096 33.97 -37.30 -41.93
N HIS A 1097 32.99 -36.39 -41.98
CA HIS A 1097 32.42 -35.89 -43.22
C HIS A 1097 33.29 -34.80 -43.86
N ASP A 1098 33.86 -33.91 -43.05
CA ASP A 1098 34.77 -32.85 -43.51
C ASP A 1098 36.12 -33.40 -44.01
N ASP A 1099 36.67 -34.44 -43.38
CA ASP A 1099 37.90 -35.14 -43.86
C ASP A 1099 37.68 -35.96 -45.14
N SER A 1100 36.43 -36.25 -45.51
CA SER A 1100 36.09 -36.91 -46.78
C SER A 1100 35.91 -35.95 -47.96
N LEU A 1101 35.83 -34.65 -47.67
CA LEU A 1101 35.63 -33.56 -48.64
C LEU A 1101 36.90 -32.69 -48.84
N ALA A 1102 37.94 -32.91 -48.04
CA ALA A 1102 39.30 -32.40 -48.25
C ALA A 1102 40.18 -33.48 -48.91
#